data_AF-I0EUC4-F1
#
_entry.id   AF-I0EUC4-F1
#
_cell.length_a   1.000
_cell.length_b   1.000
_cell.length_c   1.000
_cell.angle_alpha   90.00
_cell.angle_beta   90.00
_cell.angle_gamma   90.00
#
_symmetry.space_group_name_H-M   'P 1'
#
loop_
_entity.id
_entity.type
_entity.pdbx_description
1 polymer ?
#
loop_
_entity_poly.entity_id
_entity_poly.type
_entity_poly.pdbx_seq_one_letter_code
_entity_poly.pdbx_strand_id
1 'polypeptide(L)'
;MIDMCVKMLNPNEQESMIDTASGSCGFPIHTIFFVWKKILEAKGIEQSHLFTAEKKPIECEDFVKEKVFAIDFDEKAVRVSRALNLIAGDGQTNVLHLNTLDYERWSENYHNPTWIDAYNDGWKNIRKFLKNQKSEIIKDKSVYDCRDFSFDILMANPPFAGDIKESRILAKYELSLKSNNKGKVTNASKMGRDILFIERNLSFLKAGGRMAIVLPQGRFNNSSDRALRDFISKHARILAVIGLHQNVFKPHTGTKTSVLFLQKWHETLCPYKEDYNIFFATMQEPSKDNSGDKIYETFPCVHYFKDNKTHKYHLNDFLKEFQSVENAPCFYQKSKNEETTCISIEEYNALSTEDKKPYLKKQAIFNPVEPLLDTHGHLIVKHDLFNHDGLTKDGIAEAFLAFAKNEGLSFAPKQQPLKSLNDFLGGNLEISVLNLSAVLKDNNSFRFDSEYFKREYLENLKKLLSTPHTILNHHISHMSGGATPLGANYHKQGIPFLRVQNIMENYFSLTDIVYIDTEQENELKRSRLKHKDVLFTITGSYGKSAVVPLELENANINQHSVKITLKESLNPYFLATFLNSKFGKLQTDKNIIGVTRPALDYSVIKKFIIPTFSSLFETKIQDLVKQSEVFNQQSKNAYKLALDLLLKELDCKDFKPSENNISIKSFKESFRSSGRLDAEYYLEKYEQYEKLVYSYCNGAKILSEICDYKDPTDTPKKGVSYKYIELSNIGNCGDILGHTLDLGENLPSRAKIQVDTNEVIVSSIEGSLSSCALITPSYNKAFCSNGFHVIKSSVINSETLLVLFKSVLFQNLLRQNCSGTILTAISKENFKNLPIPLIDKNTQQQIATHVAKSFTLKEKAQNSLDLAKRSVEIAIERSEQHALEFLRKSLED
;
A
#
# COMPACT_ATOMS: atom_id res chain seq x y z
N MET A 1 -18.19 -2.33 -6.92
CA MET A 1 -18.50 -2.87 -5.57
C MET A 1 -19.97 -3.26 -5.49
N ILE A 2 -20.92 -2.33 -5.66
CA ILE A 2 -22.36 -2.63 -5.61
C ILE A 2 -22.74 -3.73 -6.61
N ASP A 3 -22.36 -3.59 -7.88
CA ASP A 3 -22.62 -4.61 -8.92
C ASP A 3 -22.05 -5.98 -8.57
N MET A 4 -20.84 -6.03 -7.98
CA MET A 4 -20.23 -7.28 -7.53
C MET A 4 -21.11 -7.96 -6.47
N CYS A 5 -21.62 -7.22 -5.48
CA CYS A 5 -22.51 -7.77 -4.46
C CYS A 5 -23.80 -8.31 -5.08
N VAL A 6 -24.44 -7.55 -5.98
CA VAL A 6 -25.67 -7.96 -6.66
C VAL A 6 -25.42 -9.22 -7.49
N LYS A 7 -24.36 -9.25 -8.29
CA LYS A 7 -23.97 -10.42 -9.10
C LYS A 7 -23.71 -11.65 -8.24
N MET A 8 -22.94 -11.51 -7.16
CA MET A 8 -22.60 -12.63 -6.27
C MET A 8 -23.82 -13.17 -5.51
N LEU A 9 -24.75 -12.30 -5.07
CA LEU A 9 -26.00 -12.75 -4.46
C LEU A 9 -27.01 -13.27 -5.49
N ASN A 10 -26.87 -12.93 -6.77
CA ASN A 10 -27.69 -13.46 -7.86
C ASN A 10 -29.22 -13.41 -7.58
N PRO A 11 -29.82 -12.22 -7.36
CA PRO A 11 -31.26 -12.09 -7.11
C PRO A 11 -32.11 -12.58 -8.29
N ASN A 12 -33.35 -12.98 -7.99
CA ASN A 12 -34.38 -13.28 -8.98
C ASN A 12 -35.72 -12.59 -8.68
N GLU A 13 -36.64 -12.59 -9.64
CA GLU A 13 -37.93 -11.88 -9.60
C GLU A 13 -38.88 -12.33 -8.46
N GLN A 14 -38.70 -13.54 -7.91
CA GLN A 14 -39.55 -14.06 -6.83
C GLN A 14 -39.02 -13.69 -5.44
N GLU A 15 -37.78 -13.20 -5.36
CA GLU A 15 -37.08 -12.89 -4.12
C GLU A 15 -37.27 -11.43 -3.69
N SER A 16 -37.46 -11.23 -2.40
CA SER A 16 -37.50 -9.91 -1.76
C SER A 16 -36.12 -9.45 -1.33
N MET A 17 -35.85 -8.15 -1.51
CA MET A 17 -34.57 -7.52 -1.20
C MET A 17 -34.79 -6.27 -0.34
N ILE A 18 -33.92 -6.10 0.66
CA ILE A 18 -33.87 -4.87 1.46
C ILE A 18 -32.45 -4.32 1.62
N ASP A 19 -32.32 -3.00 1.57
CA ASP A 19 -31.17 -2.26 2.06
C ASP A 19 -31.49 -1.53 3.37
N THR A 20 -30.80 -1.90 4.45
CA THR A 20 -31.07 -1.38 5.79
C THR A 20 -30.24 -0.14 6.16
N ALA A 21 -29.35 0.32 5.28
CA ALA A 21 -28.54 1.52 5.42
C ALA A 21 -28.28 2.13 4.04
N SER A 22 -29.38 2.56 3.40
CA SER A 22 -29.42 2.73 1.95
C SER A 22 -28.66 3.94 1.42
N GLY A 23 -28.51 5.02 2.19
CA GLY A 23 -27.82 6.23 1.79
C GLY A 23 -28.34 6.82 0.47
N SER A 24 -27.67 6.49 -0.64
CA SER A 24 -28.02 6.90 -2.02
C SER A 24 -28.85 5.85 -2.79
N CYS A 25 -29.25 4.76 -2.15
CA CYS A 25 -30.07 3.69 -2.73
C CYS A 25 -29.41 2.90 -3.87
N GLY A 26 -28.08 2.79 -3.85
CA GLY A 26 -27.33 2.07 -4.87
C GLY A 26 -27.64 0.57 -4.93
N PHE A 27 -27.69 -0.14 -3.80
CA PHE A 27 -28.00 -1.58 -3.82
C PHE A 27 -29.40 -1.90 -4.39
N PRO A 28 -30.48 -1.20 -3.98
CA PRO A 28 -31.80 -1.39 -4.56
C PRO A 28 -31.82 -1.18 -6.08
N ILE A 29 -31.28 -0.06 -6.57
CA ILE A 29 -31.29 0.26 -8.01
C ILE A 29 -30.54 -0.78 -8.84
N HIS A 30 -29.34 -1.16 -8.42
CA HIS A 30 -28.57 -2.15 -9.16
C HIS A 30 -29.20 -3.56 -9.08
N THR A 31 -29.93 -3.88 -8.01
CA THR A 31 -30.73 -5.11 -7.94
C THR A 31 -31.89 -5.08 -8.92
N ILE A 32 -32.60 -3.96 -9.01
CA ILE A 32 -33.69 -3.75 -9.95
C ILE A 32 -33.20 -3.94 -11.37
N PHE A 33 -32.11 -3.28 -11.76
CA PHE A 33 -31.53 -3.41 -13.10
C PHE A 33 -31.11 -4.85 -13.42
N PHE A 34 -30.48 -5.53 -12.46
CA PHE A 34 -30.06 -6.92 -12.64
C PHE A 34 -31.24 -7.89 -12.82
N VAL A 35 -32.31 -7.73 -12.05
CA VAL A 35 -33.51 -8.58 -12.16
C VAL A 35 -34.32 -8.24 -13.41
N TRP A 36 -34.49 -6.96 -13.74
CA TRP A 36 -35.14 -6.53 -14.97
C TRP A 36 -34.45 -7.09 -16.21
N LYS A 37 -33.12 -7.08 -16.26
CA LYS A 37 -32.36 -7.69 -17.37
C LYS A 37 -32.78 -9.16 -17.57
N LYS A 38 -32.88 -9.94 -16.49
CA LYS A 38 -33.34 -11.34 -16.55
C LYS A 38 -34.80 -11.49 -16.99
N ILE A 39 -35.70 -10.61 -16.51
CA ILE A 39 -37.12 -10.62 -16.91
C ILE A 39 -37.23 -10.35 -18.41
N LEU A 40 -36.51 -9.35 -18.92
CA LEU A 40 -36.52 -8.99 -20.35
C LEU A 40 -35.91 -10.10 -21.21
N GLU A 41 -34.77 -10.66 -20.80
CA GLU A 41 -34.13 -11.81 -21.46
C GLU A 41 -35.08 -13.00 -21.54
N ALA A 42 -35.77 -13.35 -20.45
CA ALA A 42 -36.76 -14.43 -20.43
C ALA A 42 -37.97 -14.17 -21.36
N LYS A 43 -38.27 -12.90 -21.64
CA LYS A 43 -39.33 -12.47 -22.57
C LYS A 43 -38.83 -12.25 -24.00
N GLY A 44 -37.53 -12.37 -24.27
CA GLY A 44 -36.94 -12.08 -25.57
C GLY A 44 -37.03 -10.60 -26.00
N ILE A 45 -37.11 -9.69 -25.03
CA ILE A 45 -37.16 -8.23 -25.29
C ILE A 45 -35.72 -7.70 -25.29
N GLU A 46 -35.27 -7.16 -26.42
CA GLU A 46 -33.95 -6.52 -26.48
C GLU A 46 -33.89 -5.26 -25.62
N GLN A 47 -32.79 -5.10 -24.90
CA GLN A 47 -32.57 -3.94 -24.05
C GLN A 47 -32.21 -2.73 -24.91
N SER A 48 -33.09 -1.72 -24.91
CA SER A 48 -32.84 -0.44 -25.58
C SER A 48 -31.82 0.42 -24.83
N HIS A 49 -31.15 1.31 -25.56
CA HIS A 49 -30.28 2.37 -25.03
C HIS A 49 -31.02 3.37 -24.12
N LEU A 50 -32.36 3.41 -24.19
CA LEU A 50 -33.23 4.19 -23.30
C LEU A 50 -33.77 3.33 -22.14
N PHE A 51 -32.99 2.37 -21.66
CA PHE A 51 -33.40 1.37 -20.68
C PHE A 51 -34.10 1.95 -19.44
N THR A 52 -33.77 3.14 -18.97
CA THR A 52 -34.44 3.76 -17.81
C THR A 52 -35.69 4.56 -18.18
N ALA A 53 -35.82 5.04 -19.42
CA ALA A 53 -36.90 5.93 -19.86
C ALA A 53 -38.09 5.18 -20.50
N GLU A 54 -37.89 3.95 -20.95
CA GLU A 54 -38.95 3.16 -21.57
C GLU A 54 -39.96 2.60 -20.58
N LYS A 55 -41.22 2.46 -21.01
CA LYS A 55 -42.25 1.80 -20.21
C LYS A 55 -41.87 0.32 -20.00
N LYS A 56 -41.86 -0.11 -18.74
CA LYS A 56 -41.47 -1.47 -18.38
C LYS A 56 -42.65 -2.43 -18.45
N PRO A 57 -42.40 -3.75 -18.64
CA PRO A 57 -43.41 -4.77 -18.40
C PRO A 57 -43.96 -4.67 -16.97
N ILE A 58 -45.22 -5.08 -16.77
CA ILE A 58 -45.87 -4.95 -15.46
C ILE A 58 -45.14 -5.73 -14.36
N GLU A 59 -44.53 -6.87 -14.71
CA GLU A 59 -43.77 -7.70 -13.79
C GLU A 59 -42.52 -6.99 -13.25
N CYS A 60 -41.92 -6.11 -14.06
CA CYS A 60 -40.82 -5.26 -13.63
C CYS A 60 -41.29 -4.21 -12.62
N GLU A 61 -42.48 -3.63 -12.82
CA GLU A 61 -43.07 -2.67 -11.87
C GLU A 61 -43.52 -3.36 -10.57
N ASP A 62 -44.15 -4.52 -10.67
CA ASP A 62 -44.62 -5.31 -9.53
C ASP A 62 -43.45 -5.77 -8.66
N PHE A 63 -42.35 -6.22 -9.29
CA PHE A 63 -41.11 -6.54 -8.57
C PHE A 63 -40.61 -5.36 -7.74
N VAL A 64 -40.54 -4.15 -8.31
CA VAL A 64 -40.08 -2.97 -7.55
C VAL A 64 -41.03 -2.65 -6.40
N LYS A 65 -42.34 -2.55 -6.69
CA LYS A 65 -43.36 -2.14 -5.72
C LYS A 65 -43.53 -3.14 -4.58
N GLU A 66 -43.39 -4.44 -4.84
CA GLU A 66 -43.69 -5.48 -3.86
C GLU A 66 -42.47 -6.14 -3.22
N LYS A 67 -41.30 -6.10 -3.87
CA LYS A 67 -40.14 -6.91 -3.48
C LYS A 67 -38.90 -6.11 -3.10
N VAL A 68 -38.78 -4.84 -3.49
CA VAL A 68 -37.57 -4.03 -3.24
C VAL A 68 -37.82 -2.92 -2.22
N PHE A 69 -37.00 -2.90 -1.17
CA PHE A 69 -37.13 -2.01 -0.02
C PHE A 69 -35.81 -1.36 0.37
N ALA A 70 -35.89 -0.17 0.95
CA ALA A 70 -34.73 0.54 1.45
C ALA A 70 -35.08 1.35 2.70
N ILE A 71 -34.16 1.44 3.65
CA ILE A 71 -34.31 2.20 4.88
C ILE A 71 -33.09 3.09 5.06
N ASP A 72 -33.31 4.33 5.48
CA ASP A 72 -32.26 5.18 6.04
C ASP A 72 -32.81 6.06 7.18
N PHE A 73 -31.93 6.40 8.12
CA PHE A 73 -32.28 7.26 9.25
C PHE A 73 -32.13 8.75 8.91
N ASP A 74 -31.41 9.09 7.83
CA ASP A 74 -31.25 10.48 7.38
C ASP A 74 -32.33 10.84 6.36
N GLU A 75 -33.22 11.75 6.73
CA GLU A 75 -34.35 12.17 5.88
C GLU A 75 -33.89 12.77 4.54
N LYS A 76 -32.74 13.46 4.50
CA LYS A 76 -32.24 14.04 3.25
C LYS A 76 -31.76 12.95 2.30
N ALA A 77 -31.03 11.96 2.81
CA ALA A 77 -30.60 10.79 2.06
C ALA A 77 -31.80 10.03 1.46
N VAL A 78 -32.86 9.81 2.25
CA VAL A 78 -34.12 9.20 1.77
C VAL A 78 -34.75 10.00 0.64
N ARG A 79 -34.86 11.32 0.78
CA ARG A 79 -35.46 12.19 -0.25
C ARG A 79 -34.65 12.20 -1.54
N VAL A 80 -33.32 12.28 -1.45
CA VAL A 80 -32.41 12.23 -2.62
C VAL A 80 -32.52 10.87 -3.31
N SER A 81 -32.49 9.79 -2.53
CA SER A 81 -32.65 8.43 -3.02
C SER A 81 -33.95 8.25 -3.79
N ARG A 82 -35.10 8.67 -3.23
CA ARG A 82 -36.40 8.59 -3.92
C ARG A 82 -36.41 9.36 -5.23
N ALA A 83 -35.77 10.53 -5.30
CA ALA A 83 -35.67 11.30 -6.53
C ALA A 83 -34.81 10.58 -7.59
N LEU A 84 -33.63 10.06 -7.21
CA LEU A 84 -32.76 9.30 -8.12
C LEU A 84 -33.44 8.05 -8.66
N ASN A 85 -34.17 7.36 -7.79
CA ASN A 85 -34.94 6.17 -8.11
C ASN A 85 -36.04 6.42 -9.15
N LEU A 86 -36.80 7.51 -8.98
CA LEU A 86 -37.79 7.94 -9.96
C LEU A 86 -37.16 8.26 -11.32
N ILE A 87 -35.99 8.91 -11.34
CA ILE A 87 -35.24 9.21 -12.58
C ILE A 87 -34.75 7.91 -13.23
N ALA A 88 -34.36 6.90 -12.44
CA ALA A 88 -33.96 5.58 -12.92
C ALA A 88 -35.13 4.77 -13.50
N GLY A 89 -36.37 5.27 -13.42
CA GLY A 89 -37.56 4.65 -14.02
C GLY A 89 -38.17 3.54 -13.16
N ASP A 90 -37.83 3.46 -11.88
CA ASP A 90 -38.29 2.39 -10.99
C ASP A 90 -39.76 2.52 -10.56
N GLY A 91 -40.40 3.64 -10.91
CA GLY A 91 -41.79 3.95 -10.62
C GLY A 91 -42.02 4.34 -9.16
N GLN A 92 -41.69 3.46 -8.20
CA GLN A 92 -41.88 3.71 -6.77
C GLN A 92 -41.15 2.67 -5.87
N THR A 93 -39.81 2.70 -5.78
CA THR A 93 -39.12 1.89 -4.75
C THR A 93 -39.53 2.30 -3.33
N ASN A 94 -39.72 1.31 -2.46
CA ASN A 94 -40.15 1.49 -1.06
C ASN A 94 -39.00 2.00 -0.16
N VAL A 95 -38.53 3.23 -0.39
CA VAL A 95 -37.51 3.90 0.44
C VAL A 95 -38.17 4.61 1.63
N LEU A 96 -37.87 4.17 2.85
CA LEU A 96 -38.50 4.62 4.09
C LEU A 96 -37.52 5.36 5.01
N HIS A 97 -37.99 6.47 5.61
CA HIS A 97 -37.26 7.18 6.65
C HIS A 97 -37.51 6.54 8.03
N LEU A 98 -36.61 5.65 8.44
CA LEU A 98 -36.70 4.85 9.67
C LEU A 98 -35.30 4.58 10.25
N ASN A 99 -35.20 4.46 11.58
CA ASN A 99 -33.93 4.11 12.24
C ASN A 99 -33.80 2.59 12.37
N THR A 100 -32.93 1.97 11.58
CA THR A 100 -32.71 0.52 11.57
C THR A 100 -32.35 -0.06 12.94
N LEU A 101 -31.54 0.64 13.74
CA LEU A 101 -31.09 0.14 15.04
C LEU A 101 -32.09 0.38 16.18
N ASP A 102 -32.94 1.41 16.06
CA ASP A 102 -33.94 1.80 17.06
C ASP A 102 -35.37 1.52 16.58
N TYR A 103 -35.66 0.24 16.36
CA TYR A 103 -36.90 -0.21 15.73
C TYR A 103 -38.15 -0.05 16.62
N GLU A 104 -38.01 0.04 17.95
CA GLU A 104 -39.15 0.25 18.87
C GLU A 104 -39.83 1.60 18.63
N ARG A 105 -39.08 2.60 18.15
CA ARG A 105 -39.59 3.94 17.88
C ARG A 105 -40.25 4.09 16.51
N TRP A 106 -40.28 3.05 15.69
CA TRP A 106 -40.95 3.14 14.38
C TRP A 106 -42.44 3.47 14.50
N SER A 107 -43.06 3.08 15.61
CA SER A 107 -44.44 3.48 15.91
C SER A 107 -44.63 4.99 16.02
N GLU A 108 -43.61 5.75 16.39
CA GLU A 108 -43.68 7.20 16.41
C GLU A 108 -43.76 7.76 14.97
N ASN A 109 -43.12 7.10 14.00
CA ASN A 109 -43.14 7.48 12.58
C ASN A 109 -44.49 7.18 11.92
N TYR A 110 -44.96 5.93 11.94
CA TYR A 110 -46.19 5.56 11.22
C TYR A 110 -47.50 5.96 11.94
N HIS A 111 -47.42 6.68 13.06
CA HIS A 111 -48.53 7.43 13.64
C HIS A 111 -48.41 8.95 13.43
N ASN A 112 -47.36 9.43 12.75
CA ASN A 112 -47.20 10.83 12.39
C ASN A 112 -47.88 11.08 11.03
N PRO A 113 -48.89 11.97 10.95
CA PRO A 113 -49.61 12.25 9.70
C PRO A 113 -48.69 12.64 8.54
N THR A 114 -47.71 13.51 8.78
CA THR A 114 -46.76 13.97 7.75
C THR A 114 -45.92 12.84 7.19
N TRP A 115 -45.52 11.90 8.06
CA TRP A 115 -44.74 10.74 7.64
C TRP A 115 -45.62 9.76 6.85
N ILE A 116 -46.86 9.53 7.30
CA ILE A 116 -47.84 8.69 6.61
C ILE A 116 -48.05 9.21 5.18
N ASP A 117 -48.31 10.50 5.00
CA ASP A 117 -48.54 11.09 3.67
C ASP A 117 -47.38 10.80 2.70
N ALA A 118 -46.15 10.73 3.20
CA ALA A 118 -44.97 10.47 2.39
C ALA A 118 -44.64 8.97 2.19
N TYR A 119 -44.96 8.09 3.15
CA TYR A 119 -44.38 6.74 3.25
C TYR A 119 -45.39 5.61 3.49
N ASN A 120 -46.70 5.90 3.59
CA ASN A 120 -47.72 4.90 3.97
C ASN A 120 -47.74 3.65 3.09
N ASP A 121 -47.61 3.80 1.77
CA ASP A 121 -47.66 2.64 0.87
C ASP A 121 -46.43 1.74 1.05
N GLY A 122 -45.25 2.34 1.16
CA GLY A 122 -44.04 1.60 1.49
C GLY A 122 -44.11 0.92 2.85
N TRP A 123 -44.72 1.57 3.86
CA TRP A 123 -44.98 0.98 5.17
C TRP A 123 -45.94 -0.22 5.09
N LYS A 124 -47.05 -0.08 4.35
CA LYS A 124 -48.02 -1.17 4.14
C LYS A 124 -47.39 -2.37 3.44
N ASN A 125 -46.42 -2.13 2.55
CA ASN A 125 -45.71 -3.18 1.85
C ASN A 125 -44.63 -3.84 2.72
N ILE A 126 -43.78 -3.06 3.39
CA ILE A 126 -42.69 -3.63 4.20
C ILE A 126 -43.21 -4.45 5.38
N ARG A 127 -44.34 -4.05 5.99
CA ARG A 127 -44.92 -4.77 7.14
C ARG A 127 -45.42 -6.18 6.77
N LYS A 128 -45.66 -6.48 5.49
CA LYS A 128 -46.01 -7.83 5.02
C LYS A 128 -44.89 -8.83 5.31
N PHE A 129 -43.65 -8.35 5.40
CA PHE A 129 -42.46 -9.15 5.68
C PHE A 129 -42.16 -9.30 7.17
N LEU A 130 -42.93 -8.68 8.07
CA LEU A 130 -42.79 -8.92 9.51
C LEU A 130 -43.04 -10.39 9.83
N LYS A 131 -42.16 -10.98 10.64
CA LYS A 131 -42.32 -12.36 11.10
C LYS A 131 -43.56 -12.52 11.98
N ASN A 132 -43.88 -11.50 12.78
CA ASN A 132 -45.13 -11.41 13.52
C ASN A 132 -46.01 -10.30 12.92
N GLN A 133 -47.09 -10.69 12.25
CA GLN A 133 -48.02 -9.73 11.64
C GLN A 133 -49.04 -9.13 12.61
N LYS A 134 -49.10 -9.62 13.86
CA LYS A 134 -50.03 -9.10 14.87
C LYS A 134 -49.53 -7.76 15.41
N SER A 135 -50.42 -6.78 15.49
CA SER A 135 -50.18 -5.54 16.23
C SER A 135 -50.80 -5.59 17.62
N GLU A 136 -50.13 -5.02 18.60
CA GLU A 136 -50.69 -4.74 19.93
C GLU A 136 -51.35 -3.35 19.93
N ILE A 137 -52.42 -3.16 20.69
CA ILE A 137 -53.05 -1.84 20.85
C ILE A 137 -52.50 -1.19 22.13
N ILE A 138 -51.75 -0.10 22.00
CA ILE A 138 -51.19 0.66 23.11
C ILE A 138 -51.65 2.11 22.99
N LYS A 139 -52.44 2.60 23.95
CA LYS A 139 -53.00 3.98 23.94
C LYS A 139 -53.70 4.30 22.61
N ASP A 140 -54.62 3.43 22.19
CA ASP A 140 -55.41 3.53 20.95
C ASP A 140 -54.59 3.55 19.64
N LYS A 141 -53.33 3.13 19.71
CA LYS A 141 -52.42 3.06 18.57
C LYS A 141 -51.94 1.63 18.35
N SER A 142 -51.96 1.17 17.10
CA SER A 142 -51.45 -0.15 16.73
C SER A 142 -49.93 -0.14 16.74
N VAL A 143 -49.29 -0.99 17.53
CA VAL A 143 -47.83 -1.13 17.60
C VAL A 143 -47.44 -2.50 17.08
N TYR A 144 -46.58 -2.53 16.06
CA TYR A 144 -46.06 -3.76 15.47
C TYR A 144 -44.69 -4.12 16.06
N ASP A 145 -44.45 -5.41 16.29
CA ASP A 145 -43.11 -5.91 16.62
C ASP A 145 -42.22 -5.86 15.38
N CYS A 146 -41.46 -4.78 15.24
CA CYS A 146 -40.58 -4.53 14.11
C CYS A 146 -39.18 -5.16 14.28
N ARG A 147 -39.03 -6.18 15.14
CA ARG A 147 -37.74 -6.86 15.32
C ARG A 147 -37.42 -7.79 14.15
N ASP A 148 -38.22 -8.82 13.91
CA ASP A 148 -37.84 -9.85 12.94
C ASP A 148 -38.60 -9.71 11.61
N PHE A 149 -37.89 -9.80 10.49
CA PHE A 149 -38.45 -9.82 9.14
C PHE A 149 -38.07 -11.10 8.38
N SER A 150 -38.68 -11.30 7.21
CA SER A 150 -38.51 -12.47 6.37
C SER A 150 -38.07 -12.13 4.93
N PHE A 151 -37.05 -11.28 4.78
CA PHE A 151 -36.46 -10.96 3.47
C PHE A 151 -35.55 -12.08 2.94
N ASP A 152 -35.52 -12.28 1.62
CA ASP A 152 -34.64 -13.25 0.96
C ASP A 152 -33.20 -12.77 0.88
N ILE A 153 -33.04 -11.48 0.57
CA ILE A 153 -31.77 -10.84 0.26
C ILE A 153 -31.63 -9.54 1.07
N LEU A 154 -30.45 -9.33 1.64
CA LEU A 154 -30.11 -8.07 2.27
C LEU A 154 -28.75 -7.57 1.80
N MET A 155 -28.67 -6.30 1.41
CA MET A 155 -27.39 -5.65 1.12
C MET A 155 -27.29 -4.35 1.88
N ALA A 156 -26.16 -4.09 2.56
CA ALA A 156 -26.04 -2.89 3.37
C ALA A 156 -24.60 -2.36 3.42
N ASN A 157 -24.48 -1.04 3.43
CA ASN A 157 -23.24 -0.31 3.73
C ASN A 157 -23.44 0.59 4.96
N PRO A 158 -23.48 0.00 6.17
CA PRO A 158 -23.80 0.75 7.39
C PRO A 158 -22.74 1.81 7.73
N PRO A 159 -23.11 2.88 8.46
CA PRO A 159 -22.15 3.89 8.88
C PRO A 159 -21.10 3.31 9.83
N PHE A 160 -19.82 3.45 9.46
CA PHE A 160 -18.68 2.88 10.24
C PHE A 160 -18.29 3.70 11.46
N ALA A 161 -18.61 5.00 11.48
CA ALA A 161 -18.15 5.91 12.53
C ALA A 161 -19.17 6.05 13.67
N GLY A 162 -18.63 6.02 14.89
CA GLY A 162 -19.38 6.30 16.12
C GLY A 162 -19.87 5.05 16.85
N ASP A 163 -20.06 5.22 18.16
CA ASP A 163 -20.62 4.20 19.05
C ASP A 163 -22.06 4.57 19.43
N ILE A 164 -22.94 3.57 19.59
CA ILE A 164 -24.22 3.69 20.31
C ILE A 164 -23.94 3.60 21.80
N LYS A 165 -24.52 4.52 22.58
CA LYS A 165 -24.33 4.61 24.05
C LYS A 165 -25.64 4.45 24.82
N GLU A 166 -26.76 4.47 24.12
CA GLU A 166 -28.11 4.44 24.68
C GLU A 166 -28.42 3.03 25.21
N SER A 167 -28.44 2.88 26.53
CA SER A 167 -28.68 1.58 27.20
C SER A 167 -29.98 0.90 26.75
N ARG A 168 -31.02 1.68 26.40
CA ARG A 168 -32.29 1.13 25.89
C ARG A 168 -32.08 0.37 24.57
N ILE A 169 -31.30 0.93 23.64
CA ILE A 169 -31.00 0.29 22.36
C ILE A 169 -30.10 -0.91 22.61
N LEU A 170 -29.01 -0.73 23.36
CA LEU A 170 -28.03 -1.79 23.61
C LEU A 170 -28.68 -3.03 24.23
N ALA A 171 -29.57 -2.86 25.21
CA ALA A 171 -30.26 -3.97 25.89
C ALA A 171 -31.06 -4.91 24.97
N LYS A 172 -31.26 -4.58 23.69
CA LYS A 172 -31.98 -5.39 22.70
C LYS A 172 -31.08 -6.32 21.89
N TYR A 173 -29.77 -6.10 21.94
CA TYR A 173 -28.78 -6.81 21.11
C TYR A 173 -27.93 -7.76 21.95
N GLU A 174 -27.81 -9.03 21.52
CA GLU A 174 -26.97 -10.06 22.14
C GLU A 174 -25.51 -9.64 22.12
N LEU A 175 -25.05 -9.04 21.02
CA LEU A 175 -23.67 -8.58 20.87
C LEU A 175 -23.30 -7.44 21.85
N SER A 176 -24.30 -6.81 22.48
CA SER A 176 -24.06 -5.82 23.54
C SER A 176 -23.71 -6.45 24.89
N LEU A 177 -24.00 -7.74 25.10
CA LEU A 177 -23.80 -8.42 26.36
C LEU A 177 -22.30 -8.65 26.62
N LYS A 178 -21.85 -8.29 27.82
CA LYS A 178 -20.49 -8.54 28.31
C LYS A 178 -20.54 -9.24 29.66
N SER A 179 -19.73 -10.28 29.81
CA SER A 179 -19.50 -10.92 31.10
C SER A 179 -18.34 -10.22 31.82
N ASN A 180 -18.54 -9.88 33.09
CA ASN A 180 -17.45 -9.36 33.93
C ASN A 180 -16.59 -10.50 34.51
N ASN A 181 -15.46 -10.17 35.14
CA ASN A 181 -14.54 -11.15 35.74
C ASN A 181 -15.19 -12.04 36.85
N LYS A 182 -16.42 -11.72 37.29
CA LYS A 182 -17.21 -12.48 38.27
C LYS A 182 -18.36 -13.27 37.62
N GLY A 183 -18.41 -13.35 36.29
CA GLY A 183 -19.44 -14.08 35.53
C GLY A 183 -20.79 -13.37 35.42
N LYS A 184 -20.93 -12.13 35.91
CA LYS A 184 -22.18 -11.36 35.81
C LYS A 184 -22.26 -10.74 34.40
N VAL A 185 -23.33 -11.07 33.69
CA VAL A 185 -23.63 -10.52 32.36
C VAL A 185 -24.29 -9.15 32.49
N THR A 186 -23.75 -8.15 31.79
CA THR A 186 -24.26 -6.78 31.73
C THR A 186 -24.12 -6.23 30.31
N ASN A 187 -24.96 -5.27 29.93
CA ASN A 187 -24.78 -4.57 28.65
C ASN A 187 -23.48 -3.75 28.65
N ALA A 188 -22.84 -3.67 27.48
CA ALA A 188 -21.72 -2.78 27.24
C ALA A 188 -22.17 -1.31 27.42
N SER A 189 -21.26 -0.46 27.90
CA SER A 189 -21.52 0.99 27.98
C SER A 189 -21.56 1.69 26.62
N LYS A 190 -20.96 1.06 25.61
CA LYS A 190 -20.95 1.52 24.22
C LYS A 190 -20.71 0.36 23.26
N MET A 191 -21.24 0.46 22.04
CA MET A 191 -21.00 -0.52 20.97
C MET A 191 -20.91 0.16 19.60
N GLY A 192 -20.03 -0.34 18.74
CA GLY A 192 -19.92 0.14 17.35
C GLY A 192 -21.24 -0.09 16.59
N ARG A 193 -21.67 0.92 15.81
CA ARG A 193 -22.90 0.84 15.01
C ARG A 193 -22.87 -0.35 14.05
N ASP A 194 -21.75 -0.51 13.35
CA ASP A 194 -21.49 -1.57 12.41
C ASP A 194 -21.65 -2.99 13.01
N ILE A 195 -21.27 -3.18 14.28
CA ILE A 195 -21.48 -4.44 15.01
C ILE A 195 -22.98 -4.73 15.18
N LEU A 196 -23.75 -3.73 15.63
CA LEU A 196 -25.19 -3.89 15.83
C LEU A 196 -25.94 -4.11 14.52
N PHE A 197 -25.48 -3.49 13.43
CA PHE A 197 -26.03 -3.72 12.10
C PHE A 197 -25.89 -5.17 11.64
N ILE A 198 -24.84 -5.91 12.04
CA ILE A 198 -24.69 -7.32 11.67
C ILE A 198 -25.81 -8.17 12.29
N GLU A 199 -26.00 -8.05 13.62
CA GLU A 199 -27.09 -8.74 14.32
C GLU A 199 -28.45 -8.30 13.78
N ARG A 200 -28.63 -7.00 13.55
CA ARG A 200 -29.87 -6.46 13.01
C ARG A 200 -30.17 -7.00 11.62
N ASN A 201 -29.20 -7.03 10.73
CA ASN A 201 -29.39 -7.52 9.36
C ASN A 201 -29.72 -9.02 9.34
N LEU A 202 -29.15 -9.81 10.24
CA LEU A 202 -29.55 -11.22 10.42
C LEU A 202 -30.98 -11.39 10.94
N SER A 203 -31.52 -10.43 11.70
CA SER A 203 -32.94 -10.41 12.12
C SER A 203 -33.90 -10.04 10.98
N PHE A 204 -33.42 -9.31 9.96
CA PHE A 204 -34.23 -9.01 8.76
C PHE A 204 -34.33 -10.18 7.77
N LEU A 205 -33.33 -11.06 7.76
CA LEU A 205 -33.27 -12.20 6.85
C LEU A 205 -34.16 -13.36 7.32
N LYS A 206 -34.89 -13.95 6.37
CA LYS A 206 -35.52 -15.26 6.56
C LYS A 206 -34.48 -16.37 6.66
N ALA A 207 -34.86 -17.52 7.23
CA ALA A 207 -34.00 -18.70 7.22
C ALA A 207 -33.64 -19.10 5.77
N GLY A 208 -32.36 -19.35 5.49
CA GLY A 208 -31.87 -19.64 4.14
C GLY A 208 -31.65 -18.40 3.27
N GLY A 209 -32.11 -17.22 3.72
CA GLY A 209 -31.81 -15.94 3.10
C GLY A 209 -30.33 -15.56 3.21
N ARG A 210 -29.89 -14.63 2.38
CA ARG A 210 -28.47 -14.29 2.19
C ARG A 210 -28.23 -12.80 2.21
N MET A 211 -27.05 -12.38 2.67
CA MET A 211 -26.67 -10.97 2.69
C MET A 211 -25.26 -10.69 2.24
N ALA A 212 -25.04 -9.46 1.79
CA ALA A 212 -23.73 -8.84 1.63
C ALA A 212 -23.67 -7.57 2.48
N ILE A 213 -22.72 -7.47 3.40
CA ILE A 213 -22.56 -6.30 4.26
C ILE A 213 -21.15 -5.74 4.14
N VAL A 214 -21.04 -4.44 3.88
CA VAL A 214 -19.76 -3.73 3.83
C VAL A 214 -19.34 -3.40 5.26
N LEU A 215 -18.12 -3.77 5.65
CA LEU A 215 -17.61 -3.59 7.01
C LEU A 215 -16.14 -3.13 6.98
N PRO A 216 -15.68 -2.39 8.00
CA PRO A 216 -14.26 -2.06 8.12
C PRO A 216 -13.44 -3.32 8.40
N GLN A 217 -12.23 -3.40 7.86
CA GLN A 217 -11.38 -4.60 7.95
C GLN A 217 -11.12 -5.04 9.41
N GLY A 218 -11.12 -4.09 10.36
CA GLY A 218 -10.93 -4.36 11.79
C GLY A 218 -11.89 -5.41 12.36
N ARG A 219 -13.14 -5.51 11.88
CA ARG A 219 -14.13 -6.48 12.40
C ARG A 219 -13.74 -7.93 12.12
N PHE A 220 -12.94 -8.14 11.09
CA PHE A 220 -12.50 -9.45 10.65
C PHE A 220 -11.22 -9.91 11.36
N ASN A 221 -10.41 -8.99 11.92
CA ASN A 221 -9.07 -9.32 12.43
C ASN A 221 -8.75 -8.87 13.86
N ASN A 222 -9.45 -7.87 14.41
CA ASN A 222 -9.20 -7.40 15.76
C ASN A 222 -9.52 -8.50 16.78
N SER A 223 -8.60 -8.77 17.70
CA SER A 223 -8.78 -9.76 18.76
C SER A 223 -9.97 -9.43 19.67
N SER A 224 -10.26 -8.14 19.90
CA SER A 224 -11.41 -7.66 20.67
C SER A 224 -12.77 -8.09 20.09
N ASP A 225 -12.82 -8.34 18.78
CA ASP A 225 -14.06 -8.56 18.03
C ASP A 225 -14.32 -10.07 17.80
N ARG A 226 -13.63 -10.96 18.53
CA ARG A 226 -13.83 -12.41 18.42
C ARG A 226 -15.28 -12.83 18.70
N ALA A 227 -15.92 -12.24 19.71
CA ALA A 227 -17.31 -12.56 20.05
C ALA A 227 -18.29 -12.28 18.90
N LEU A 228 -18.03 -11.24 18.09
CA LEU A 228 -18.81 -10.96 16.88
C LEU A 228 -18.66 -12.09 15.86
N ARG A 229 -17.44 -12.60 15.68
CA ARG A 229 -17.12 -13.66 14.72
C ARG A 229 -17.72 -15.00 15.13
N ASP A 230 -17.69 -15.32 16.42
CA ASP A 230 -18.39 -16.47 17.00
C ASP A 230 -19.93 -16.35 16.85
N PHE A 231 -20.48 -15.15 17.04
CA PHE A 231 -21.90 -14.88 16.81
C PHE A 231 -22.30 -15.10 15.34
N ILE A 232 -21.49 -14.64 14.39
CA ILE A 232 -21.74 -14.82 12.95
C ILE A 232 -21.78 -16.31 12.61
N SER A 233 -20.75 -17.08 12.98
CA SER A 233 -20.66 -18.51 12.63
C SER A 233 -21.81 -19.34 13.24
N LYS A 234 -22.27 -18.97 14.44
CA LYS A 234 -23.43 -19.59 15.09
C LYS A 234 -24.73 -19.36 14.32
N HIS A 235 -24.92 -18.18 13.73
CA HIS A 235 -26.21 -17.79 13.13
C HIS A 235 -26.26 -17.90 11.60
N ALA A 236 -25.12 -17.92 10.92
CA ALA A 236 -25.05 -18.01 9.47
C ALA A 236 -23.77 -18.70 8.97
N ARG A 237 -23.87 -19.28 7.77
CA ARG A 237 -22.71 -19.73 7.00
C ARG A 237 -21.96 -18.53 6.45
N ILE A 238 -20.65 -18.48 6.65
CA ILE A 238 -19.78 -17.51 5.98
C ILE A 238 -19.54 -17.99 4.56
N LEU A 239 -20.03 -17.26 3.56
CA LEU A 239 -19.88 -17.64 2.16
C LEU A 239 -18.58 -17.09 1.57
N ALA A 240 -18.37 -15.79 1.75
CA ALA A 240 -17.21 -15.10 1.20
C ALA A 240 -16.81 -13.86 2.00
N VAL A 241 -15.53 -13.50 1.89
CA VAL A 241 -14.97 -12.24 2.41
C VAL A 241 -14.12 -11.61 1.31
N ILE A 242 -14.57 -10.46 0.82
CA ILE A 242 -13.93 -9.76 -0.30
C ILE A 242 -13.27 -8.48 0.22
N GLY A 243 -11.95 -8.46 0.25
CA GLY A 243 -11.16 -7.30 0.64
C GLY A 243 -11.09 -6.29 -0.51
N LEU A 244 -11.50 -5.05 -0.24
CA LEU A 244 -11.50 -3.99 -1.24
C LEU A 244 -10.18 -3.21 -1.21
N HIS A 245 -9.79 -2.66 -2.37
CA HIS A 245 -8.64 -1.78 -2.45
C HIS A 245 -8.86 -0.51 -1.58
N GLN A 246 -7.81 -0.02 -0.91
CA GLN A 246 -7.91 1.08 0.07
C GLN A 246 -8.50 2.38 -0.51
N ASN A 247 -8.36 2.59 -1.82
CA ASN A 247 -8.83 3.80 -2.50
C ASN A 247 -10.31 3.75 -2.90
N VAL A 248 -11.02 2.60 -2.78
CA VAL A 248 -12.42 2.46 -3.27
C VAL A 248 -13.34 3.54 -2.68
N PHE A 249 -13.15 3.88 -1.40
CA PHE A 249 -13.97 4.87 -0.68
C PHE A 249 -13.35 6.27 -0.60
N LYS A 250 -12.22 6.53 -1.27
CA LYS A 250 -11.69 7.90 -1.39
C LYS A 250 -12.59 8.77 -2.28
N PRO A 251 -12.66 10.09 -2.04
CA PRO A 251 -11.95 10.85 -1.00
C PRO A 251 -12.62 10.82 0.39
N HIS A 252 -13.76 10.13 0.54
CA HIS A 252 -14.55 10.16 1.78
C HIS A 252 -13.86 9.50 2.97
N THR A 253 -13.20 8.36 2.76
CA THR A 253 -12.41 7.70 3.81
C THR A 253 -11.28 6.87 3.24
N GLY A 254 -10.15 6.82 3.96
CA GLY A 254 -9.03 5.90 3.71
C GLY A 254 -9.13 4.58 4.48
N THR A 255 -10.22 4.35 5.21
CA THR A 255 -10.42 3.09 5.95
C THR A 255 -10.55 1.93 4.97
N LYS A 256 -9.67 0.94 5.10
CA LYS A 256 -9.77 -0.31 4.34
C LYS A 256 -10.99 -1.12 4.79
N THR A 257 -11.76 -1.58 3.81
CA THR A 257 -13.07 -2.21 3.98
C THR A 257 -13.14 -3.52 3.23
N SER A 258 -14.01 -4.40 3.70
CA SER A 258 -14.32 -5.67 3.06
C SER A 258 -15.81 -5.88 2.98
N VAL A 259 -16.25 -6.70 2.04
CA VAL A 259 -17.64 -7.15 1.94
C VAL A 259 -17.73 -8.57 2.50
N LEU A 260 -18.60 -8.77 3.48
CA LEU A 260 -18.91 -10.07 4.08
C LEU A 260 -20.20 -10.63 3.46
N PHE A 261 -20.13 -11.83 2.90
CA PHE A 261 -21.27 -12.56 2.36
C PHE A 261 -21.66 -13.69 3.32
N LEU A 262 -22.92 -13.69 3.75
CA LEU A 262 -23.47 -14.70 4.66
C LEU A 262 -24.73 -15.35 4.08
N GLN A 263 -25.01 -16.59 4.48
CA GLN A 263 -26.31 -17.23 4.30
C GLN A 263 -26.81 -17.78 5.63
N LYS A 264 -28.01 -17.38 6.04
CA LYS A 264 -28.61 -17.81 7.32
C LYS A 264 -28.90 -19.31 7.28
N TRP A 265 -28.57 -20.01 8.36
CA TRP A 265 -28.79 -21.46 8.45
C TRP A 265 -30.27 -21.83 8.24
N HIS A 266 -30.52 -22.95 7.55
CA HIS A 266 -31.85 -23.45 7.25
C HIS A 266 -31.81 -24.94 6.90
N GLU A 267 -32.87 -25.68 7.21
CA GLU A 267 -32.90 -27.14 7.05
C GLU A 267 -32.61 -27.62 5.62
N THR A 268 -33.05 -26.87 4.59
CA THR A 268 -32.93 -27.29 3.18
C THR A 268 -32.01 -26.40 2.35
N LEU A 269 -32.25 -25.07 2.37
CA LEU A 269 -31.54 -24.10 1.54
C LEU A 269 -30.09 -23.84 1.96
N CYS A 270 -29.77 -24.01 3.25
CA CYS A 270 -28.41 -23.88 3.79
C CYS A 270 -28.27 -24.70 5.08
N PRO A 271 -28.19 -26.03 4.99
CA PRO A 271 -28.07 -26.90 6.16
C PRO A 271 -26.84 -26.55 6.99
N TYR A 272 -26.97 -26.65 8.31
CA TYR A 272 -25.82 -26.45 9.20
C TYR A 272 -24.72 -27.47 8.88
N LYS A 273 -23.50 -26.97 8.75
CA LYS A 273 -22.29 -27.79 8.59
C LYS A 273 -21.28 -27.32 9.63
N GLU A 274 -20.72 -28.26 10.39
CA GLU A 274 -19.63 -27.97 11.32
C GLU A 274 -18.40 -27.45 10.59
N ASP A 275 -18.22 -27.90 9.35
CA ASP A 275 -17.07 -27.55 8.53
C ASP A 275 -17.48 -27.36 7.06
N TYR A 276 -16.99 -26.28 6.45
CA TYR A 276 -17.40 -25.85 5.10
C TYR A 276 -16.37 -24.93 4.47
N ASN A 277 -16.37 -24.85 3.14
CA ASN A 277 -15.49 -23.95 2.39
C ASN A 277 -15.99 -22.50 2.44
N ILE A 278 -15.03 -21.58 2.56
CA ILE A 278 -15.19 -20.12 2.56
C ILE A 278 -14.34 -19.56 1.42
N PHE A 279 -14.93 -18.65 0.63
CA PHE A 279 -14.28 -17.98 -0.49
C PHE A 279 -13.65 -16.65 -0.05
N PHE A 280 -12.34 -16.53 -0.15
CA PHE A 280 -11.61 -15.28 0.13
C PHE A 280 -11.12 -14.68 -1.18
N ALA A 281 -11.31 -13.37 -1.34
CA ALA A 281 -10.69 -12.65 -2.45
C ALA A 281 -10.23 -11.25 -2.05
N THR A 282 -9.24 -10.73 -2.76
CA THR A 282 -8.73 -9.37 -2.57
C THR A 282 -8.63 -8.65 -3.90
N MET A 283 -9.33 -7.51 -4.01
CA MET A 283 -9.25 -6.60 -5.15
C MET A 283 -7.81 -6.09 -5.32
N GLN A 284 -7.14 -6.48 -6.41
CA GLN A 284 -5.77 -6.06 -6.71
C GLN A 284 -5.74 -4.76 -7.52
N GLU A 285 -6.70 -4.56 -8.41
CA GLU A 285 -6.69 -3.40 -9.31
C GLU A 285 -7.39 -2.19 -8.67
N PRO A 286 -6.73 -1.02 -8.58
CA PRO A 286 -7.34 0.17 -8.01
C PRO A 286 -8.36 0.77 -8.99
N SER A 287 -9.57 1.01 -8.51
CA SER A 287 -10.60 1.77 -9.25
C SER A 287 -10.44 3.29 -9.11
N LYS A 288 -9.61 3.74 -8.18
CA LYS A 288 -9.33 5.14 -7.89
C LYS A 288 -7.87 5.35 -7.52
N ASP A 289 -7.33 6.50 -7.88
CA ASP A 289 -5.98 6.93 -7.51
C ASP A 289 -5.92 7.40 -6.04
N ASN A 290 -4.78 7.98 -5.65
CA ASN A 290 -4.59 8.45 -4.27
C ASN A 290 -5.39 9.71 -3.92
N SER A 291 -5.81 10.48 -4.91
CA SER A 291 -6.65 11.68 -4.80
C SER A 291 -8.14 11.31 -4.70
N GLY A 292 -8.52 10.13 -5.18
CA GLY A 292 -9.90 9.65 -5.23
C GLY A 292 -10.52 9.74 -6.62
N ASP A 293 -9.73 10.11 -7.64
CA ASP A 293 -10.17 10.18 -9.03
C ASP A 293 -10.23 8.78 -9.65
N LYS A 294 -11.23 8.54 -10.50
CA LYS A 294 -11.46 7.24 -11.12
C LYS A 294 -10.32 6.89 -12.07
N ILE A 295 -9.84 5.66 -11.98
CA ILE A 295 -8.93 5.06 -12.96
C ILE A 295 -9.80 4.29 -13.95
N TYR A 296 -9.59 4.53 -15.25
CA TYR A 296 -10.39 3.91 -16.30
C TYR A 296 -9.64 2.74 -16.93
N GLU A 297 -10.40 1.73 -17.34
CA GLU A 297 -9.88 0.59 -18.09
C GLU A 297 -9.44 1.07 -19.46
N THR A 298 -8.32 0.56 -19.96
CA THR A 298 -7.77 0.95 -21.26
C THR A 298 -7.45 -0.27 -22.10
N PHE A 299 -7.55 -0.14 -23.41
CA PHE A 299 -7.15 -1.17 -24.35
C PHE A 299 -6.18 -0.60 -25.40
N PRO A 300 -5.26 -1.44 -25.90
CA PRO A 300 -4.40 -1.06 -27.02
C PRO A 300 -5.24 -1.00 -28.30
N CYS A 301 -5.19 0.12 -29.01
CA CYS A 301 -5.93 0.33 -30.25
C CYS A 301 -5.04 0.89 -31.36
N VAL A 302 -5.51 0.76 -32.60
CA VAL A 302 -4.89 1.34 -33.78
C VAL A 302 -5.89 2.32 -34.39
N HIS A 303 -5.48 3.58 -34.50
CA HIS A 303 -6.21 4.58 -35.27
C HIS A 303 -5.80 4.46 -36.73
N TYR A 304 -6.70 3.90 -37.52
CA TYR A 304 -6.49 3.67 -38.94
C TYR A 304 -7.43 4.54 -39.75
N PHE A 305 -6.85 5.38 -40.60
CA PHE A 305 -7.63 6.22 -41.50
C PHE A 305 -8.07 5.36 -42.69
N LYS A 306 -9.37 5.37 -43.00
CA LYS A 306 -10.01 4.68 -44.15
C LYS A 306 -11.28 5.46 -44.52
N ASP A 307 -11.65 5.51 -45.81
CA ASP A 307 -12.92 6.11 -46.27
C ASP A 307 -13.17 7.55 -45.76
N ASN A 308 -12.13 8.40 -45.80
CA ASN A 308 -12.13 9.78 -45.29
C ASN A 308 -12.46 9.94 -43.79
N LYS A 309 -12.39 8.87 -42.99
CA LYS A 309 -12.61 8.90 -41.53
C LYS A 309 -11.52 8.14 -40.77
N THR A 310 -11.30 8.51 -39.52
CA THR A 310 -10.45 7.73 -38.62
C THR A 310 -11.30 6.65 -37.96
N HIS A 311 -10.96 5.39 -38.21
CA HIS A 311 -11.54 4.23 -37.56
C HIS A 311 -10.63 3.77 -36.43
N LYS A 312 -11.23 3.32 -35.33
CA LYS A 312 -10.51 2.76 -34.18
C LYS A 312 -10.67 1.25 -34.21
N TYR A 313 -9.55 0.53 -34.25
CA TYR A 313 -9.53 -0.94 -34.19
C TYR A 313 -8.85 -1.37 -32.90
N HIS A 314 -9.39 -2.40 -32.23
CA HIS A 314 -8.63 -3.07 -31.18
C HIS A 314 -7.37 -3.69 -31.80
N LEU A 315 -6.21 -3.60 -31.12
CA LEU A 315 -4.92 -4.02 -31.68
C LEU A 315 -4.96 -5.45 -32.23
N ASN A 316 -5.50 -6.40 -31.46
CA ASN A 316 -5.56 -7.80 -31.88
C ASN A 316 -6.40 -8.02 -33.14
N ASP A 317 -7.48 -7.25 -33.34
CA ASP A 317 -8.33 -7.39 -34.52
C ASP A 317 -7.67 -6.74 -35.74
N PHE A 318 -6.99 -5.61 -35.54
CA PHE A 318 -6.16 -4.99 -36.56
C PHE A 318 -5.03 -5.92 -37.04
N LEU A 319 -4.37 -6.59 -36.11
CA LEU A 319 -3.27 -7.51 -36.42
C LEU A 319 -3.74 -8.79 -37.13
N LYS A 320 -4.98 -9.24 -36.90
CA LYS A 320 -5.58 -10.34 -37.68
C LYS A 320 -5.74 -9.97 -39.16
N GLU A 321 -6.04 -8.70 -39.44
CA GLU A 321 -6.26 -8.21 -40.80
C GLU A 321 -4.96 -7.82 -41.52
N PHE A 322 -4.04 -7.13 -40.84
CA PHE A 322 -2.85 -6.52 -41.49
C PHE A 322 -1.50 -7.10 -41.06
N GLN A 323 -1.46 -8.11 -40.18
CA GLN A 323 -0.26 -8.76 -39.60
C GLN A 323 0.65 -7.86 -38.74
N SER A 324 0.81 -6.57 -39.07
CA SER A 324 1.51 -5.56 -38.28
C SER A 324 0.89 -4.18 -38.48
N VAL A 325 1.17 -3.23 -37.56
CA VAL A 325 0.68 -1.84 -37.68
C VAL A 325 1.35 -1.12 -38.86
N GLU A 326 2.61 -1.46 -39.13
CA GLU A 326 3.43 -0.87 -40.19
C GLU A 326 3.02 -1.33 -41.60
N ASN A 327 2.44 -2.53 -41.70
CA ASN A 327 2.05 -3.16 -42.97
C ASN A 327 0.67 -2.71 -43.48
N ALA A 328 -0.10 -1.99 -42.65
CA ALA A 328 -1.42 -1.50 -43.05
C ALA A 328 -1.32 -0.42 -44.14
N PRO A 329 -2.00 -0.58 -45.29
CA PRO A 329 -1.88 0.31 -46.44
C PRO A 329 -2.53 1.67 -46.15
N CYS A 330 -1.86 2.78 -46.44
CA CYS A 330 -2.43 4.10 -46.14
C CYS A 330 -1.86 5.24 -46.99
N PHE A 331 -1.87 5.06 -48.32
CA PHE A 331 -1.54 6.11 -49.28
C PHE A 331 -2.82 6.69 -49.89
N TYR A 332 -3.03 8.00 -49.74
CA TYR A 332 -4.24 8.69 -50.18
C TYR A 332 -3.92 9.80 -51.18
N GLN A 333 -4.59 9.80 -52.33
CA GLN A 333 -4.48 10.89 -53.30
C GLN A 333 -5.46 12.01 -52.98
N LYS A 334 -5.00 13.26 -52.84
CA LYS A 334 -5.90 14.41 -52.65
C LYS A 334 -6.34 14.95 -54.01
N SER A 335 -7.53 14.57 -54.49
CA SER A 335 -8.11 15.15 -55.71
C SER A 335 -8.69 16.55 -55.46
N LYS A 336 -8.72 17.41 -56.49
CA LYS A 336 -9.35 18.74 -56.45
C LYS A 336 -10.88 18.70 -56.31
N ASN A 337 -11.51 17.54 -56.50
CA ASN A 337 -12.97 17.36 -56.57
C ASN A 337 -13.56 16.54 -55.39
N GLU A 338 -12.94 16.59 -54.21
CA GLU A 338 -13.39 15.92 -52.96
C GLU A 338 -13.40 14.38 -52.92
N GLU A 339 -13.19 13.69 -54.04
CA GLU A 339 -13.00 12.23 -54.05
C GLU A 339 -11.57 11.83 -53.66
N THR A 340 -11.43 11.11 -52.55
CA THR A 340 -10.15 10.55 -52.07
C THR A 340 -10.05 9.08 -52.48
N THR A 341 -9.05 8.72 -53.30
CA THR A 341 -8.73 7.33 -53.66
C THR A 341 -7.59 6.78 -52.77
N CYS A 342 -7.76 5.54 -52.28
CA CYS A 342 -6.80 4.81 -51.44
C CYS A 342 -6.19 3.65 -52.22
N ILE A 343 -4.89 3.42 -52.09
CA ILE A 343 -4.16 2.30 -52.74
C ILE A 343 -3.30 1.53 -51.74
N SER A 344 -3.05 0.25 -52.03
CA SER A 344 -2.22 -0.65 -51.21
C SER A 344 -0.74 -0.25 -51.24
N ILE A 345 0.08 -0.78 -50.31
CA ILE A 345 1.53 -0.54 -50.35
C ILE A 345 2.20 -1.16 -51.58
N GLU A 346 1.66 -2.27 -52.08
CA GLU A 346 2.13 -2.95 -53.28
C GLU A 346 1.79 -2.13 -54.53
N GLU A 347 0.56 -1.61 -54.60
CA GLU A 347 0.10 -0.72 -55.66
C GLU A 347 0.89 0.60 -55.65
N TYR A 348 1.09 1.21 -54.47
CA TYR A 348 1.92 2.39 -54.33
C TYR A 348 3.37 2.11 -54.73
N ASN A 349 3.95 0.98 -54.33
CA ASN A 349 5.32 0.63 -54.71
C ASN A 349 5.47 0.43 -56.22
N ALA A 350 4.43 -0.08 -56.89
CA ALA A 350 4.37 -0.25 -58.35
C ALA A 350 4.23 1.07 -59.13
N LEU A 351 3.89 2.19 -58.49
CA LEU A 351 3.81 3.50 -59.14
C LEU A 351 5.20 4.07 -59.48
N SER A 352 5.25 4.82 -60.59
CA SER A 352 6.42 5.61 -60.97
C SER A 352 6.68 6.75 -59.96
N THR A 353 7.90 7.29 -59.95
CA THR A 353 8.28 8.38 -59.02
C THR A 353 7.42 9.64 -59.20
N GLU A 354 6.91 9.90 -60.41
CA GLU A 354 6.00 11.01 -60.71
C GLU A 354 4.60 10.76 -60.14
N ASP A 355 4.09 9.54 -60.29
CA ASP A 355 2.72 9.15 -59.90
C ASP A 355 2.55 8.97 -58.38
N LYS A 356 3.67 8.85 -57.65
CA LYS A 356 3.69 8.83 -56.18
C LYS A 356 3.45 10.21 -55.56
N LYS A 357 3.82 11.30 -56.24
CA LYS A 357 3.76 12.69 -55.72
C LYS A 357 2.40 13.14 -55.14
N PRO A 358 1.23 12.79 -55.73
CA PRO A 358 -0.06 13.24 -55.21
C PRO A 358 -0.59 12.43 -54.02
N TYR A 359 0.09 11.34 -53.62
CA TYR A 359 -0.30 10.50 -52.49
C TYR A 359 0.37 10.92 -51.18
N LEU A 360 -0.43 11.08 -50.13
CA LEU A 360 0.03 11.34 -48.75
C LEU A 360 -0.01 10.04 -47.94
N LYS A 361 1.10 9.71 -47.26
CA LYS A 361 1.16 8.60 -46.31
C LYS A 361 0.56 9.02 -44.97
N LYS A 362 -0.60 8.47 -44.58
CA LYS A 362 -1.17 8.63 -43.23
C LYS A 362 -0.99 7.32 -42.46
N GLN A 363 0.07 7.20 -41.67
CA GLN A 363 0.33 5.96 -40.94
C GLN A 363 -0.81 5.59 -39.98
N ALA A 364 -1.08 4.29 -39.88
CA ALA A 364 -1.83 3.74 -38.75
C ALA A 364 -1.09 4.10 -37.46
N ILE A 365 -1.79 4.74 -36.51
CA ILE A 365 -1.18 5.20 -35.26
C ILE A 365 -1.58 4.21 -34.17
N PHE A 366 -0.59 3.50 -33.63
CA PHE A 366 -0.79 2.68 -32.44
C PHE A 366 -0.98 3.59 -31.22
N ASN A 367 -2.11 3.45 -30.54
CA ASN A 367 -2.37 4.06 -29.24
C ASN A 367 -2.43 2.96 -28.17
N PRO A 368 -1.47 2.91 -27.23
CA PRO A 368 -1.44 1.85 -26.23
C PRO A 368 -2.49 1.98 -25.12
N VAL A 369 -3.14 3.14 -24.96
CA VAL A 369 -3.98 3.47 -23.78
C VAL A 369 -5.27 4.21 -24.14
N GLU A 370 -6.11 3.61 -25.00
CA GLU A 370 -7.43 4.15 -25.30
C GLU A 370 -8.44 3.72 -24.21
N PRO A 371 -9.28 4.62 -23.66
CA PRO A 371 -10.27 4.26 -22.66
C PRO A 371 -11.33 3.29 -23.20
N LEU A 372 -11.64 2.24 -22.44
CA LEU A 372 -12.71 1.31 -22.76
C LEU A 372 -14.08 1.93 -22.39
N LEU A 373 -15.03 1.78 -23.30
CA LEU A 373 -16.40 2.28 -23.14
C LEU A 373 -17.39 1.12 -23.03
N ASP A 374 -18.45 1.32 -22.24
CA ASP A 374 -19.60 0.40 -22.21
C ASP A 374 -20.46 0.55 -23.49
N THR A 375 -21.50 -0.27 -23.60
CA THR A 375 -22.45 -0.26 -24.74
C THR A 375 -23.21 1.06 -24.90
N HIS A 376 -23.17 1.94 -23.89
CA HIS A 376 -23.81 3.25 -23.88
C HIS A 376 -22.80 4.39 -24.07
N GLY A 377 -21.51 4.08 -24.28
CA GLY A 377 -20.45 5.06 -24.47
C GLY A 377 -19.89 5.66 -23.19
N HIS A 378 -20.17 5.08 -22.01
CA HIS A 378 -19.59 5.54 -20.75
C HIS A 378 -18.24 4.88 -20.47
N LEU A 379 -17.33 5.61 -19.81
CA LEU A 379 -16.03 5.09 -19.41
C LEU A 379 -16.14 3.96 -18.40
N ILE A 380 -15.48 2.83 -18.68
CA ILE A 380 -15.39 1.70 -17.76
C ILE A 380 -14.29 1.97 -16.74
N VAL A 381 -14.64 1.87 -15.46
CA VAL A 381 -13.68 2.03 -14.36
C VAL A 381 -12.86 0.74 -14.22
N LYS A 382 -11.54 0.88 -14.12
CA LYS A 382 -10.59 -0.22 -13.98
C LYS A 382 -10.83 -0.99 -12.67
N HIS A 383 -10.94 -2.32 -12.76
CA HIS A 383 -11.03 -3.22 -11.61
C HIS A 383 -11.01 -4.70 -12.00
N ASP A 384 -10.77 -5.57 -11.01
CA ASP A 384 -10.87 -7.03 -11.10
C ASP A 384 -12.10 -7.63 -10.38
N LEU A 385 -13.10 -6.80 -10.05
CA LEU A 385 -14.27 -7.23 -9.26
C LEU A 385 -15.30 -8.05 -10.03
N PHE A 386 -15.59 -7.70 -11.29
CA PHE A 386 -16.60 -8.38 -12.12
C PHE A 386 -16.38 -8.10 -13.61
N ASN A 387 -17.01 -8.90 -14.47
CA ASN A 387 -17.01 -8.73 -15.93
C ASN A 387 -18.08 -7.70 -16.38
N HIS A 388 -17.73 -6.74 -17.24
CA HIS A 388 -18.67 -5.81 -17.88
C HIS A 388 -19.30 -6.40 -19.15
N ASP A 389 -20.20 -7.39 -19.01
CA ASP A 389 -20.98 -7.98 -20.11
C ASP A 389 -20.14 -8.44 -21.33
N GLY A 390 -18.94 -8.97 -21.06
CA GLY A 390 -17.98 -9.47 -22.06
C GLY A 390 -16.92 -8.44 -22.47
N LEU A 391 -17.04 -7.18 -22.05
CA LEU A 391 -16.08 -6.12 -22.39
C LEU A 391 -14.79 -6.21 -21.58
N THR A 392 -14.86 -6.73 -20.35
CA THR A 392 -13.69 -6.95 -19.50
C THR A 392 -13.50 -8.43 -19.20
N LYS A 393 -12.36 -8.79 -18.61
CA LYS A 393 -12.11 -10.17 -18.16
C LYS A 393 -13.01 -10.53 -16.99
N ASP A 394 -13.23 -11.83 -16.80
CA ASP A 394 -13.94 -12.35 -15.64
C ASP A 394 -13.24 -11.96 -14.34
N GLY A 395 -14.02 -11.50 -13.36
CA GLY A 395 -13.54 -11.01 -12.08
C GLY A 395 -13.93 -11.89 -10.90
N ILE A 396 -13.79 -11.33 -9.70
CA ILE A 396 -14.11 -11.98 -8.42
C ILE A 396 -15.55 -12.49 -8.37
N ALA A 397 -16.53 -11.74 -8.92
CA ALA A 397 -17.93 -12.13 -8.92
C ALA A 397 -18.18 -13.42 -9.72
N GLU A 398 -17.61 -13.52 -10.92
CA GLU A 398 -17.73 -14.71 -11.77
C GLU A 398 -17.06 -15.93 -11.13
N ALA A 399 -15.89 -15.74 -10.50
CA ALA A 399 -15.20 -16.80 -9.76
C ALA A 399 -16.01 -17.29 -8.54
N PHE A 400 -16.67 -16.38 -7.82
CA PHE A 400 -17.56 -16.74 -6.71
C PHE A 400 -18.79 -17.51 -7.20
N LEU A 401 -19.36 -17.17 -8.36
CA LEU A 401 -20.49 -17.91 -8.92
C LEU A 401 -20.10 -19.34 -9.33
N ALA A 402 -18.88 -19.53 -9.84
CA ALA A 402 -18.32 -20.87 -10.07
C ALA A 402 -18.14 -21.65 -8.76
N PHE A 403 -17.65 -20.99 -7.70
CA PHE A 403 -17.58 -21.56 -6.35
C PHE A 403 -18.96 -21.93 -5.78
N ALA A 404 -19.95 -21.03 -5.89
CA ALA A 404 -21.31 -21.23 -5.40
C ALA A 404 -21.97 -22.44 -6.06
N LYS A 405 -21.75 -22.63 -7.37
CA LYS A 405 -22.21 -23.81 -8.11
C LYS A 405 -21.51 -25.08 -7.62
N ASN A 406 -20.19 -25.05 -7.42
CA ASN A 406 -19.42 -26.19 -6.93
C ASN A 406 -19.84 -26.62 -5.51
N GLU A 407 -20.17 -25.65 -4.65
CA GLU A 407 -20.64 -25.87 -3.27
C GLU A 407 -22.13 -26.25 -3.18
N GLY A 408 -22.87 -26.22 -4.29
CA GLY A 408 -24.30 -26.49 -4.33
C GLY A 408 -25.15 -25.46 -3.58
N LEU A 409 -24.74 -24.18 -3.58
CA LEU A 409 -25.50 -23.12 -2.92
C LEU A 409 -26.86 -22.92 -3.60
N SER A 410 -27.92 -22.76 -2.81
CA SER A 410 -29.33 -22.69 -3.30
C SER A 410 -29.61 -21.60 -4.35
N PHE A 411 -28.80 -20.53 -4.37
CA PHE A 411 -28.94 -19.39 -5.28
C PHE A 411 -27.91 -19.42 -6.43
N ALA A 412 -27.12 -20.49 -6.54
CA ALA A 412 -26.16 -20.63 -7.62
C ALA A 412 -26.86 -20.64 -9.00
N PRO A 413 -26.27 -20.02 -10.02
CA PRO A 413 -26.85 -19.97 -11.36
C PRO A 413 -26.99 -21.38 -11.97
N LYS A 414 -28.18 -21.67 -12.51
CA LYS A 414 -28.52 -22.99 -13.10
C LYS A 414 -28.08 -23.15 -14.57
N GLN A 415 -28.07 -22.06 -15.34
CA GLN A 415 -27.82 -22.07 -16.78
C GLN A 415 -26.95 -20.87 -17.16
N GLN A 416 -25.63 -21.06 -17.23
CA GLN A 416 -24.66 -20.14 -17.85
C GLN A 416 -23.36 -20.94 -18.12
N PRO A 417 -22.62 -20.65 -19.22
CA PRO A 417 -21.29 -21.21 -19.42
C PRO A 417 -20.34 -20.60 -18.38
N LEU A 418 -20.27 -21.25 -17.20
CA LEU A 418 -19.32 -20.88 -16.16
C LEU A 418 -18.02 -21.64 -16.39
N LYS A 419 -16.91 -20.90 -16.38
CA LYS A 419 -15.58 -21.50 -16.23
C LYS A 419 -15.50 -22.32 -14.96
N SER A 420 -14.60 -23.30 -14.96
CA SER A 420 -14.32 -24.07 -13.75
C SER A 420 -13.72 -23.16 -12.68
N LEU A 421 -14.02 -23.43 -11.40
CA LEU A 421 -13.36 -22.72 -10.30
C LEU A 421 -11.82 -22.84 -10.40
N ASN A 422 -11.32 -23.97 -10.91
CA ASN A 422 -9.89 -24.20 -11.09
C ASN A 422 -9.25 -23.22 -12.10
N ASP A 423 -10.01 -22.74 -13.10
CA ASP A 423 -9.53 -21.76 -14.07
C ASP A 423 -9.23 -20.41 -13.40
N PHE A 424 -9.96 -20.09 -12.33
CA PHE A 424 -9.77 -18.87 -11.54
C PHE A 424 -8.67 -19.02 -10.49
N LEU A 425 -8.59 -20.17 -9.81
CA LEU A 425 -7.59 -20.41 -8.75
C LEU A 425 -6.14 -20.36 -9.26
N GLY A 426 -5.91 -20.69 -10.54
CA GLY A 426 -4.62 -20.55 -11.22
C GLY A 426 -4.41 -19.22 -11.95
N GLY A 427 -5.40 -18.32 -11.93
CA GLY A 427 -5.43 -17.10 -12.73
C GLY A 427 -4.77 -15.88 -12.06
N ASN A 428 -5.11 -14.71 -12.60
CA ASN A 428 -4.60 -13.40 -12.14
C ASN A 428 -5.35 -12.83 -10.93
N LEU A 429 -6.50 -13.42 -10.57
CA LEU A 429 -7.29 -12.96 -9.42
C LEU A 429 -6.67 -13.48 -8.12
N GLU A 430 -6.59 -12.62 -7.11
CA GLU A 430 -6.13 -13.02 -5.78
C GLU A 430 -7.28 -13.66 -5.00
N ILE A 431 -7.44 -14.98 -5.19
CA ILE A 431 -8.52 -15.79 -4.62
C ILE A 431 -7.93 -16.99 -3.86
N SER A 432 -8.51 -17.31 -2.72
CA SER A 432 -8.28 -18.57 -2.03
C SER A 432 -9.59 -19.16 -1.48
N VAL A 433 -9.70 -20.48 -1.51
CA VAL A 433 -10.83 -21.20 -0.93
C VAL A 433 -10.30 -22.07 0.20
N LEU A 434 -10.78 -21.79 1.41
CA LEU A 434 -10.33 -22.50 2.61
C LEU A 434 -11.53 -23.04 3.36
N ASN A 435 -11.36 -24.25 3.84
CA ASN A 435 -12.30 -24.88 4.75
C ASN A 435 -12.22 -24.24 6.16
N LEU A 436 -13.34 -24.17 6.88
CA LEU A 436 -13.45 -23.49 8.17
C LEU A 436 -12.45 -24.04 9.21
N SER A 437 -12.23 -25.35 9.26
CA SER A 437 -11.22 -25.95 10.14
C SER A 437 -9.80 -25.44 9.83
N ALA A 438 -9.48 -25.22 8.55
CA ALA A 438 -8.20 -24.63 8.12
C ALA A 438 -8.11 -23.13 8.47
N VAL A 439 -9.22 -22.39 8.41
CA VAL A 439 -9.29 -20.99 8.85
C VAL A 439 -9.06 -20.88 10.36
N LEU A 440 -9.58 -21.83 11.15
CA LEU A 440 -9.43 -21.85 12.62
C LEU A 440 -8.06 -22.35 13.08
N LYS A 441 -7.33 -23.10 12.25
CA LYS A 441 -6.03 -23.69 12.59
C LYS A 441 -5.00 -22.60 12.92
N ASP A 442 -4.42 -22.70 14.11
CA ASP A 442 -3.42 -21.76 14.66
C ASP A 442 -3.89 -20.29 14.70
N ASN A 443 -5.20 -20.05 14.62
CA ASN A 443 -5.85 -18.76 14.51
C ASN A 443 -6.70 -18.45 15.76
N ASN A 444 -6.04 -18.24 16.90
CA ASN A 444 -6.69 -18.09 18.21
C ASN A 444 -7.66 -16.89 18.31
N SER A 445 -7.54 -15.90 17.44
CA SER A 445 -8.47 -14.76 17.36
C SER A 445 -9.66 -15.04 16.43
N PHE A 446 -9.69 -16.16 15.71
CA PHE A 446 -10.64 -16.46 14.65
C PHE A 446 -10.67 -15.35 13.58
N ARG A 447 -9.49 -14.93 13.10
CA ARG A 447 -9.35 -13.93 12.03
C ARG A 447 -9.85 -14.46 10.69
N PHE A 448 -10.72 -13.74 9.99
CA PHE A 448 -11.21 -14.15 8.66
C PHE A 448 -11.24 -13.04 7.59
N ASP A 449 -10.29 -12.10 7.59
CA ASP A 449 -10.11 -11.21 6.43
C ASP A 449 -9.33 -11.89 5.30
N SER A 450 -9.66 -11.54 4.07
CA SER A 450 -9.03 -12.11 2.87
C SER A 450 -7.53 -11.83 2.77
N GLU A 451 -7.05 -10.70 3.30
CA GLU A 451 -5.61 -10.37 3.32
C GLU A 451 -4.79 -11.41 4.08
N TYR A 452 -5.33 -12.00 5.16
CA TYR A 452 -4.62 -13.02 5.95
C TYR A 452 -4.47 -14.35 5.18
N PHE A 453 -5.34 -14.58 4.20
CA PHE A 453 -5.47 -15.82 3.44
C PHE A 453 -5.09 -15.65 1.96
N LYS A 454 -4.32 -14.62 1.62
CA LYS A 454 -3.70 -14.50 0.30
C LYS A 454 -2.90 -15.76 -0.05
N ARG A 455 -2.94 -16.12 -1.32
CA ARG A 455 -2.28 -17.28 -1.91
C ARG A 455 -0.80 -17.30 -1.59
N GLU A 456 -0.11 -16.16 -1.69
CA GLU A 456 1.33 -16.06 -1.39
C GLU A 456 1.68 -16.53 0.04
N TYR A 457 0.82 -16.24 1.03
CA TYR A 457 1.04 -16.66 2.41
C TYR A 457 0.77 -18.15 2.61
N LEU A 458 -0.24 -18.69 1.92
CA LEU A 458 -0.57 -20.11 1.95
C LEU A 458 0.52 -20.94 1.27
N GLU A 459 1.02 -20.49 0.13
CA GLU A 459 2.13 -21.10 -0.60
C GLU A 459 3.43 -21.05 0.22
N ASN A 460 3.72 -19.91 0.84
CA ASN A 460 4.86 -19.74 1.75
C ASN A 460 4.80 -20.76 2.91
N LEU A 461 3.65 -20.86 3.56
CA LEU A 461 3.43 -21.82 4.65
C LEU A 461 3.59 -23.27 4.16
N LYS A 462 2.97 -23.62 3.02
CA LYS A 462 3.11 -24.95 2.41
C LYS A 462 4.57 -25.28 2.13
N LYS A 463 5.34 -24.31 1.62
CA LYS A 463 6.75 -24.50 1.30
C LYS A 463 7.57 -24.73 2.57
N LEU A 464 7.41 -23.88 3.59
CA LEU A 464 8.11 -24.02 4.87
C LEU A 464 7.78 -25.35 5.56
N LEU A 465 6.52 -25.79 5.52
CA LEU A 465 6.10 -27.08 6.09
C LEU A 465 6.63 -28.29 5.30
N SER A 466 6.90 -28.12 3.98
CA SER A 466 7.49 -29.18 3.14
C SER A 466 9.00 -29.33 3.30
N THR A 467 9.66 -28.32 3.86
CA THR A 467 11.08 -28.37 4.24
C THR A 467 11.18 -28.89 5.68
N PRO A 468 12.25 -29.62 6.06
CA PRO A 468 12.53 -29.88 7.48
C PRO A 468 12.47 -28.58 8.28
N HIS A 469 11.68 -28.55 9.35
CA HIS A 469 11.34 -27.32 10.06
C HIS A 469 11.14 -27.53 11.56
N THR A 470 11.16 -26.42 12.28
CA THR A 470 10.91 -26.32 13.72
C THR A 470 10.07 -25.06 14.01
N ILE A 471 9.55 -24.96 15.23
CA ILE A 471 8.87 -23.76 15.72
C ILE A 471 9.87 -22.93 16.51
N LEU A 472 9.95 -21.63 16.23
CA LEU A 472 10.93 -20.72 16.83
C LEU A 472 10.94 -20.79 18.37
N ASN A 473 9.76 -20.90 19.01
CA ASN A 473 9.63 -21.01 20.47
C ASN A 473 10.48 -22.13 21.09
N HIS A 474 10.72 -23.24 20.38
CA HIS A 474 11.56 -24.33 20.90
C HIS A 474 13.03 -23.92 21.08
N HIS A 475 13.49 -22.93 20.31
CA HIS A 475 14.86 -22.44 20.28
C HIS A 475 15.05 -21.13 21.05
N ILE A 476 13.98 -20.50 21.52
CA ILE A 476 14.07 -19.29 22.36
C ILE A 476 14.43 -19.69 23.80
N SER A 477 15.46 -19.07 24.37
CA SER A 477 15.76 -19.12 25.81
C SER A 477 15.09 -17.97 26.56
N HIS A 478 15.14 -16.76 25.99
CA HIS A 478 14.47 -15.58 26.53
C HIS A 478 14.01 -14.64 25.42
N MET A 479 12.89 -13.93 25.63
CA MET A 479 12.41 -12.93 24.68
C MET A 479 11.78 -11.76 25.42
N SER A 480 12.19 -10.54 25.10
CA SER A 480 11.72 -9.33 25.77
C SER A 480 11.63 -8.13 24.82
N GLY A 481 10.59 -7.32 25.02
CA GLY A 481 10.42 -6.05 24.31
C GLY A 481 11.18 -4.91 24.95
N GLY A 482 11.53 -3.91 24.14
CA GLY A 482 12.02 -2.64 24.65
C GLY A 482 10.96 -1.79 25.36
N ALA A 483 11.37 -0.62 25.81
CA ALA A 483 10.50 0.43 26.33
C ALA A 483 11.18 1.79 26.12
N THR A 484 10.39 2.87 26.14
CA THR A 484 10.92 4.24 26.19
C THR A 484 10.88 4.72 27.63
N PRO A 485 11.97 5.31 28.17
CA PRO A 485 11.94 5.96 29.49
C PRO A 485 10.89 7.07 29.53
N LEU A 486 10.23 7.25 30.67
CA LEU A 486 9.29 8.36 30.88
C LEU A 486 10.05 9.68 30.89
N GLY A 487 9.74 10.61 29.97
CA GLY A 487 10.43 11.90 29.87
C GLY A 487 11.79 11.88 29.16
N ALA A 488 12.00 10.91 28.25
CA ALA A 488 13.26 10.64 27.55
C ALA A 488 14.06 11.90 27.15
N ASN A 489 15.10 12.21 27.94
CA ASN A 489 16.18 13.11 27.58
C ASN A 489 17.30 12.27 26.98
N TYR A 490 17.48 12.34 25.66
CA TYR A 490 18.57 11.64 25.00
C TYR A 490 19.89 12.41 25.18
N HIS A 491 20.92 11.70 25.64
CA HIS A 491 22.25 12.25 25.83
C HIS A 491 23.13 12.02 24.59
N LYS A 492 24.22 12.79 24.48
CA LYS A 492 25.25 12.62 23.43
C LYS A 492 26.27 11.51 23.77
N GLN A 493 26.29 11.05 25.02
CA GLN A 493 27.20 10.01 25.54
C GLN A 493 26.47 9.20 26.62
N GLY A 494 26.90 7.96 26.86
CA GLY A 494 26.29 7.06 27.84
C GLY A 494 26.10 5.65 27.29
N ILE A 495 25.01 5.00 27.69
CA ILE A 495 24.67 3.65 27.24
C ILE A 495 23.92 3.75 25.91
N PRO A 496 24.33 3.04 24.84
CA PRO A 496 23.67 3.13 23.54
C PRO A 496 22.21 2.70 23.60
N PHE A 497 21.32 3.49 22.99
CA PHE A 497 19.89 3.20 22.92
C PHE A 497 19.43 3.12 21.45
N LEU A 498 19.11 1.90 21.02
CA LEU A 498 18.75 1.58 19.65
C LEU A 498 17.26 1.83 19.39
N ARG A 499 16.99 2.58 18.32
CA ARG A 499 15.65 2.81 17.76
C ARG A 499 15.47 1.98 16.49
N VAL A 500 14.25 1.93 15.95
CA VAL A 500 13.93 1.16 14.73
C VAL A 500 14.84 1.53 13.56
N GLN A 501 15.20 2.81 13.43
CA GLN A 501 16.11 3.30 12.38
C GLN A 501 17.55 2.81 12.50
N ASN A 502 17.93 2.20 13.63
CA ASN A 502 19.28 1.67 13.83
C ASN A 502 19.37 0.18 13.43
N ILE A 503 18.24 -0.50 13.26
CA ILE A 503 18.18 -1.94 12.96
C ILE A 503 17.96 -2.11 11.45
N MET A 504 18.94 -2.69 10.76
CA MET A 504 18.90 -2.97 9.33
C MET A 504 18.80 -4.48 9.08
N GLU A 505 18.66 -4.89 7.81
CA GLU A 505 18.70 -6.31 7.45
C GLU A 505 20.12 -6.86 7.68
N ASN A 506 20.30 -7.65 8.75
CA ASN A 506 21.54 -8.30 9.19
C ASN A 506 22.65 -7.40 9.75
N TYR A 507 22.46 -6.09 9.88
CA TYR A 507 23.46 -5.20 10.50
C TYR A 507 22.82 -4.03 11.29
N PHE A 508 23.65 -3.30 12.02
CA PHE A 508 23.23 -2.08 12.73
C PHE A 508 23.80 -0.81 12.09
N SER A 509 22.93 0.18 11.87
CA SER A 509 23.33 1.55 11.54
C SER A 509 23.41 2.36 12.82
N LEU A 510 24.63 2.67 13.27
CA LEU A 510 24.87 3.51 14.46
C LEU A 510 24.84 5.01 14.12
N THR A 511 24.34 5.37 12.94
CA THR A 511 24.08 6.76 12.55
C THR A 511 22.95 7.32 13.40
N ASP A 512 23.12 8.53 13.93
CA ASP A 512 22.12 9.18 14.80
C ASP A 512 21.68 8.28 15.96
N ILE A 513 22.63 7.54 16.54
CA ILE A 513 22.40 6.79 17.77
C ILE A 513 22.27 7.77 18.94
N VAL A 514 21.34 7.46 19.83
CA VAL A 514 21.11 8.22 21.06
C VAL A 514 21.60 7.41 22.26
N TYR A 515 21.88 8.11 23.36
CA TYR A 515 22.36 7.49 24.58
C TYR A 515 21.41 7.77 25.74
N ILE A 516 21.35 6.81 26.66
CA ILE A 516 20.64 6.91 27.94
C ILE A 516 21.65 6.86 29.09
N ASP A 517 21.27 7.41 30.23
CA ASP A 517 22.06 7.31 31.46
C ASP A 517 21.85 5.96 32.18
N THR A 518 22.64 5.73 33.22
CA THR A 518 22.59 4.51 34.02
C THR A 518 21.27 4.35 34.79
N GLU A 519 20.59 5.44 35.15
CA GLU A 519 19.31 5.38 35.88
C GLU A 519 18.21 4.87 34.95
N GLN A 520 18.08 5.47 33.76
CA GLN A 520 17.18 5.03 32.70
C GLN A 520 17.48 3.60 32.24
N GLU A 521 18.76 3.22 32.13
CA GLU A 521 19.11 1.84 31.80
C GLU A 521 18.66 0.87 32.89
N ASN A 522 18.82 1.24 34.16
CA ASN A 522 18.39 0.41 35.28
C ASN A 522 16.87 0.17 35.27
N GLU A 523 16.06 1.13 34.81
CA GLU A 523 14.62 0.95 34.58
C GLU A 523 14.33 -0.02 33.42
N LEU A 524 15.23 -0.07 32.44
CA LEU A 524 15.10 -0.84 31.20
C LEU A 524 15.86 -2.17 31.21
N LYS A 525 16.30 -2.69 32.37
CA LYS A 525 17.09 -3.93 32.50
C LYS A 525 16.58 -5.12 31.66
N ARG A 526 15.26 -5.24 31.50
CA ARG A 526 14.65 -6.32 30.69
C ARG A 526 15.07 -6.30 29.22
N SER A 527 15.36 -5.11 28.68
CA SER A 527 15.71 -4.89 27.28
C SER A 527 17.21 -4.78 27.02
N ARG A 528 18.04 -4.92 28.07
CA ARG A 528 19.51 -4.92 27.97
C ARG A 528 19.98 -6.01 27.02
N LEU A 529 20.77 -5.64 26.02
CA LEU A 529 21.26 -6.55 24.99
C LEU A 529 22.48 -7.33 25.47
N LYS A 530 22.57 -8.59 25.02
CA LYS A 530 23.75 -9.45 25.14
C LYS A 530 24.30 -9.77 23.77
N HIS A 531 25.60 -10.05 23.71
CA HIS A 531 26.20 -10.56 22.49
C HIS A 531 25.45 -11.81 21.97
N LYS A 532 25.22 -11.88 20.66
CA LYS A 532 24.42 -12.91 19.95
C LYS A 532 22.91 -12.90 20.18
N ASP A 533 22.36 -11.93 20.90
CA ASP A 533 20.91 -11.71 20.85
C ASP A 533 20.49 -11.36 19.41
N VAL A 534 19.32 -11.83 18.99
CA VAL A 534 18.71 -11.45 17.71
C VAL A 534 17.71 -10.34 17.98
N LEU A 535 17.91 -9.18 17.37
CA LEU A 535 16.94 -8.09 17.38
C LEU A 535 15.97 -8.23 16.20
N PHE A 536 14.71 -7.91 16.45
CA PHE A 536 13.67 -7.94 15.44
C PHE A 536 12.70 -6.77 15.61
N THR A 537 12.39 -6.09 14.51
CA THR A 537 11.51 -4.91 14.51
C THR A 537 10.05 -5.32 14.36
N ILE A 538 9.17 -4.80 15.23
CA ILE A 538 7.77 -5.24 15.35
C ILE A 538 6.75 -4.16 14.96
N THR A 539 7.17 -2.89 14.88
CA THR A 539 6.32 -1.74 14.53
C THR A 539 7.16 -0.68 13.79
N GLY A 540 6.52 0.25 13.08
CA GLY A 540 7.21 1.22 12.23
C GLY A 540 7.77 0.55 10.97
N SER A 541 9.09 0.57 10.78
CA SER A 541 9.76 -0.28 9.78
C SER A 541 9.95 -1.69 10.34
N TYR A 542 8.89 -2.48 10.34
CA TYR A 542 8.83 -3.85 10.88
C TYR A 542 9.50 -4.90 9.97
N GLY A 543 9.85 -6.06 10.56
CA GLY A 543 10.34 -7.23 9.82
C GLY A 543 11.84 -7.24 9.54
N LYS A 544 12.60 -6.24 9.99
CA LYS A 544 14.08 -6.22 9.95
C LYS A 544 14.66 -6.92 11.16
N SER A 545 15.69 -7.74 10.94
CA SER A 545 16.41 -8.48 11.96
C SER A 545 17.94 -8.34 11.85
N ALA A 546 18.64 -8.32 12.99
CA ALA A 546 20.11 -8.34 13.03
C ALA A 546 20.61 -9.00 14.33
N VAL A 547 21.83 -9.53 14.31
CA VAL A 547 22.48 -10.16 15.48
C VAL A 547 23.34 -9.15 16.22
N VAL A 548 23.13 -9.01 17.53
CA VAL A 548 23.85 -8.07 18.39
C VAL A 548 25.34 -8.42 18.45
N PRO A 549 26.23 -7.55 17.92
CA PRO A 549 27.67 -7.75 17.98
C PRO A 549 28.20 -7.39 19.39
N LEU A 550 29.46 -7.71 19.66
CA LEU A 550 30.02 -7.54 21.01
C LEU A 550 30.07 -6.07 21.44
N GLU A 551 30.25 -5.15 20.49
CA GLU A 551 30.35 -3.70 20.71
C GLU A 551 29.03 -3.07 21.17
N LEU A 552 27.90 -3.75 20.97
CA LEU A 552 26.57 -3.31 21.42
C LEU A 552 26.07 -4.09 22.64
N GLU A 553 26.94 -4.87 23.29
CA GLU A 553 26.62 -5.48 24.56
C GLU A 553 26.30 -4.39 25.61
N ASN A 554 25.27 -4.64 26.42
CA ASN A 554 24.69 -3.71 27.39
C ASN A 554 23.91 -2.50 26.80
N ALA A 555 23.78 -2.38 25.48
CA ALA A 555 22.85 -1.41 24.90
C ALA A 555 21.39 -1.76 25.24
N ASN A 556 20.46 -0.81 25.02
CA ASN A 556 19.02 -1.02 25.19
C ASN A 556 18.24 -0.70 23.92
N ILE A 557 16.99 -1.16 23.87
CA ILE A 557 16.08 -0.97 22.74
C ILE A 557 14.77 -0.30 23.14
N ASN A 558 14.16 0.39 22.17
CA ASN A 558 12.83 0.98 22.31
C ASN A 558 11.69 -0.06 22.16
N GLN A 559 10.45 0.36 22.48
CA GLN A 559 9.22 -0.44 22.42
C GLN A 559 8.85 -0.99 21.03
N HIS A 560 9.57 -0.57 20.00
CA HIS A 560 9.27 -0.91 18.62
C HIS A 560 10.10 -2.08 18.08
N SER A 561 10.91 -2.70 18.95
CA SER A 561 11.69 -3.90 18.66
C SER A 561 11.64 -4.90 19.81
N VAL A 562 11.94 -6.15 19.49
CA VAL A 562 12.03 -7.27 20.42
C VAL A 562 13.42 -7.89 20.34
N LYS A 563 13.91 -8.30 21.51
CA LYS A 563 15.15 -9.05 21.70
C LYS A 563 14.83 -10.51 21.87
N ILE A 564 15.52 -11.37 21.13
CA ILE A 564 15.36 -12.82 21.13
C ILE A 564 16.73 -13.44 21.47
N THR A 565 16.83 -14.01 22.67
CA THR A 565 17.99 -14.81 23.08
C THR A 565 17.73 -16.26 22.70
N LEU A 566 18.64 -16.86 21.94
CA LEU A 566 18.51 -18.23 21.44
C LEU A 566 19.22 -19.26 22.33
N LYS A 567 18.80 -20.51 22.23
CA LYS A 567 19.54 -21.70 22.67
C LYS A 567 20.61 -22.04 21.63
N GLU A 568 21.59 -22.86 22.01
CA GLU A 568 22.68 -23.30 21.11
C GLU A 568 22.21 -24.13 19.91
N SER A 569 20.98 -24.62 19.93
CA SER A 569 20.38 -25.43 18.87
C SER A 569 19.99 -24.67 17.60
N LEU A 570 20.19 -23.36 17.53
CA LEU A 570 19.91 -22.54 16.35
C LEU A 570 20.92 -21.41 16.20
N ASN A 571 21.55 -21.29 15.05
CA ASN A 571 22.48 -20.19 14.80
C ASN A 571 21.76 -18.83 14.70
N PRO A 572 22.16 -17.80 15.47
CA PRO A 572 21.50 -16.49 15.46
C PRO A 572 21.62 -15.74 14.14
N TYR A 573 22.72 -15.88 13.41
CA TYR A 573 22.94 -15.22 12.12
C TYR A 573 22.09 -15.86 11.02
N PHE A 574 21.92 -17.18 11.09
CA PHE A 574 20.96 -17.87 10.24
C PHE A 574 19.54 -17.41 10.53
N LEU A 575 19.11 -17.34 11.80
CA LEU A 575 17.76 -16.87 12.15
C LEU A 575 17.53 -15.44 11.65
N ALA A 576 18.45 -14.51 11.93
CA ALA A 576 18.30 -13.12 11.47
C ALA A 576 18.19 -13.05 9.94
N THR A 577 19.02 -13.79 9.22
CA THR A 577 18.99 -13.85 7.75
C THR A 577 17.69 -14.46 7.23
N PHE A 578 17.19 -15.53 7.86
CA PHE A 578 15.91 -16.13 7.52
C PHE A 578 14.75 -15.15 7.73
N LEU A 579 14.72 -14.42 8.86
CA LEU A 579 13.69 -13.42 9.14
C LEU A 579 13.68 -12.29 8.10
N ASN A 580 14.86 -11.91 7.58
CA ASN A 580 15.01 -10.92 6.51
C ASN A 580 14.73 -11.48 5.09
N SER A 581 14.73 -12.80 4.91
CA SER A 581 14.44 -13.46 3.63
C SER A 581 12.97 -13.29 3.23
N LYS A 582 12.65 -13.55 1.94
CA LYS A 582 11.26 -13.63 1.45
C LYS A 582 10.35 -14.43 2.38
N PHE A 583 10.80 -15.60 2.84
CA PHE A 583 9.97 -16.52 3.62
C PHE A 583 9.68 -16.05 5.05
N GLY A 584 10.68 -15.44 5.70
CA GLY A 584 10.52 -14.81 7.02
C GLY A 584 9.67 -13.54 6.96
N LYS A 585 9.87 -12.74 5.90
CA LYS A 585 9.10 -11.52 5.65
C LYS A 585 7.62 -11.83 5.40
N LEU A 586 7.29 -12.83 4.60
CA LEU A 586 5.90 -13.26 4.38
C LEU A 586 5.22 -13.77 5.67
N GLN A 587 5.94 -14.44 6.58
CA GLN A 587 5.38 -14.78 7.90
C GLN A 587 5.10 -13.54 8.75
N THR A 588 5.91 -12.50 8.63
CA THR A 588 5.71 -11.22 9.32
C THR A 588 4.51 -10.48 8.76
N ASP A 589 4.45 -10.31 7.44
CA ASP A 589 3.43 -9.53 6.75
C ASP A 589 2.04 -10.14 6.93
N LYS A 590 1.94 -11.48 6.87
CA LYS A 590 0.70 -12.21 7.17
C LYS A 590 0.15 -11.89 8.57
N ASN A 591 1.02 -11.79 9.56
CA ASN A 591 0.63 -11.74 10.98
C ASN A 591 0.54 -10.33 11.56
N ILE A 592 0.81 -9.31 10.77
CA ILE A 592 0.66 -7.92 11.20
C ILE A 592 -0.82 -7.57 11.36
N ILE A 593 -1.08 -6.79 12.43
CA ILE A 593 -2.41 -6.32 12.81
C ILE A 593 -2.35 -4.80 12.98
N GLY A 594 -3.47 -4.12 12.72
CA GLY A 594 -3.61 -2.67 12.89
C GLY A 594 -3.38 -1.90 11.60
N VAL A 595 -4.37 -1.08 11.21
CA VAL A 595 -4.34 -0.29 9.97
C VAL A 595 -3.47 0.97 10.12
N THR A 596 -3.61 1.70 11.24
CA THR A 596 -2.89 2.97 11.48
C THR A 596 -1.53 2.78 12.13
N ARG A 597 -1.37 1.74 12.95
CA ARG A 597 -0.09 1.34 13.56
C ARG A 597 0.09 -0.17 13.42
N PRO A 598 0.60 -0.64 12.28
CA PRO A 598 0.94 -2.04 12.07
C PRO A 598 1.87 -2.53 13.19
N ALA A 599 1.47 -3.61 13.85
CA ALA A 599 2.21 -4.21 14.94
C ALA A 599 2.20 -5.74 14.85
N LEU A 600 3.31 -6.34 15.28
CA LEU A 600 3.44 -7.78 15.42
C LEU A 600 3.46 -8.18 16.90
N ASP A 601 2.64 -9.16 17.26
CA ASP A 601 2.54 -9.67 18.62
C ASP A 601 3.60 -10.75 18.94
N TYR A 602 4.07 -10.78 20.18
CA TYR A 602 5.09 -11.70 20.66
C TYR A 602 4.67 -13.16 20.60
N SER A 603 3.40 -13.45 20.87
CA SER A 603 2.88 -14.82 20.80
C SER A 603 2.92 -15.36 19.38
N VAL A 604 2.88 -14.48 18.37
CA VAL A 604 2.94 -14.85 16.96
C VAL A 604 4.38 -15.12 16.53
N ILE A 605 5.35 -14.27 16.92
CA ILE A 605 6.78 -14.47 16.64
C ILE A 605 7.24 -15.85 17.13
N LYS A 606 6.82 -16.23 18.34
CA LYS A 606 7.12 -17.55 18.92
C LYS A 606 6.66 -18.72 18.04
N LYS A 607 5.59 -18.54 17.25
CA LYS A 607 5.02 -19.57 16.38
C LYS A 607 5.60 -19.59 14.97
N PHE A 608 6.57 -18.71 14.66
CA PHE A 608 7.20 -18.71 13.34
C PHE A 608 7.83 -20.06 13.05
N ILE A 609 7.59 -20.55 11.83
CA ILE A 609 8.15 -21.78 11.31
C ILE A 609 9.53 -21.45 10.75
N ILE A 610 10.55 -22.10 11.29
CA ILE A 610 11.94 -21.92 10.92
C ILE A 610 12.40 -23.20 10.21
N PRO A 611 12.92 -23.12 8.97
CA PRO A 611 13.50 -24.28 8.32
C PRO A 611 14.78 -24.69 9.05
N THR A 612 15.00 -26.00 9.16
CA THR A 612 16.19 -26.58 9.79
C THR A 612 17.16 -27.04 8.72
N PHE A 613 18.41 -26.60 8.80
CA PHE A 613 19.49 -26.97 7.88
C PHE A 613 20.70 -27.52 8.64
N SER A 614 21.70 -28.02 7.91
CA SER A 614 22.93 -28.48 8.55
C SER A 614 23.70 -27.34 9.22
N SER A 615 24.45 -27.67 10.27
CA SER A 615 25.34 -26.72 10.95
C SER A 615 26.40 -26.12 10.01
N LEU A 616 26.80 -26.87 8.96
CA LEU A 616 27.69 -26.38 7.91
C LEU A 616 27.05 -25.23 7.14
N PHE A 617 25.80 -25.40 6.70
CA PHE A 617 25.07 -24.35 5.98
C PHE A 617 24.84 -23.12 6.86
N GLU A 618 24.37 -23.32 8.10
CA GLU A 618 24.19 -22.21 9.06
C GLU A 618 25.49 -21.45 9.31
N THR A 619 26.62 -22.15 9.41
CA THR A 619 27.94 -21.54 9.58
C THR A 619 28.35 -20.71 8.35
N LYS A 620 28.11 -21.20 7.13
CA LYS A 620 28.37 -20.40 5.92
C LYS A 620 27.56 -19.10 5.88
N ILE A 621 26.30 -19.14 6.30
CA ILE A 621 25.46 -17.94 6.41
C ILE A 621 26.04 -16.98 7.45
N GLN A 622 26.44 -17.47 8.62
CA GLN A 622 27.11 -16.67 9.63
C GLN A 622 28.39 -16.00 9.08
N ASP A 623 29.21 -16.74 8.35
CA ASP A 623 30.49 -16.23 7.85
C ASP A 623 30.29 -15.11 6.83
N LEU A 624 29.29 -15.21 5.96
CA LEU A 624 28.92 -14.12 5.03
C LEU A 624 28.46 -12.86 5.77
N VAL A 625 27.64 -13.01 6.82
CA VAL A 625 27.17 -11.86 7.60
C VAL A 625 28.36 -11.19 8.32
N LYS A 626 29.23 -11.97 8.96
CA LYS A 626 30.45 -11.45 9.60
C LYS A 626 31.42 -10.82 8.60
N GLN A 627 31.55 -11.40 7.40
CA GLN A 627 32.36 -10.83 6.34
C GLN A 627 31.84 -9.47 5.90
N SER A 628 30.52 -9.30 5.81
CA SER A 628 29.88 -8.00 5.55
C SER A 628 30.22 -6.96 6.62
N GLU A 629 30.22 -7.34 7.90
CA GLU A 629 30.62 -6.46 9.00
C GLU A 629 32.08 -6.00 8.85
N VAL A 630 32.99 -6.93 8.53
CA VAL A 630 34.41 -6.62 8.28
C VAL A 630 34.55 -5.65 7.11
N PHE A 631 33.89 -5.91 5.98
CA PHE A 631 33.93 -5.01 4.82
C PHE A 631 33.35 -3.62 5.14
N ASN A 632 32.26 -3.54 5.90
CA ASN A 632 31.71 -2.26 6.36
C ASN A 632 32.70 -1.48 7.23
N GLN A 633 33.42 -2.16 8.14
CA GLN A 633 34.42 -1.50 8.98
C GLN A 633 35.62 -1.02 8.15
N GLN A 634 36.10 -1.84 7.22
CA GLN A 634 37.18 -1.46 6.31
C GLN A 634 36.77 -0.30 5.39
N SER A 635 35.51 -0.27 4.94
CA SER A 635 34.94 0.81 4.13
C SER A 635 34.96 2.14 4.90
N LYS A 636 34.51 2.15 6.16
CA LYS A 636 34.56 3.33 7.04
C LYS A 636 35.99 3.81 7.27
N ASN A 637 36.93 2.88 7.51
CA ASN A 637 38.34 3.21 7.70
C ASN A 637 38.96 3.80 6.43
N ALA A 638 38.63 3.26 5.25
CA ALA A 638 39.11 3.79 3.97
C ALA A 638 38.60 5.22 3.72
N TYR A 639 37.32 5.49 3.98
CA TYR A 639 36.77 6.85 3.90
C TYR A 639 37.41 7.80 4.91
N LYS A 640 37.64 7.33 6.16
CA LYS A 640 38.33 8.11 7.18
C LYS A 640 39.75 8.49 6.75
N LEU A 641 40.49 7.59 6.10
CA LEU A 641 41.81 7.91 5.54
C LEU A 641 41.74 8.99 4.46
N ALA A 642 40.73 8.95 3.58
CA ALA A 642 40.50 10.00 2.59
C ALA A 642 40.24 11.37 3.26
N LEU A 643 39.41 11.39 4.30
CA LEU A 643 39.14 12.61 5.08
C LEU A 643 40.39 13.11 5.81
N ASP A 644 41.13 12.23 6.49
CA ASP A 644 42.36 12.59 7.21
C ASP A 644 43.43 13.14 6.26
N LEU A 645 43.54 12.61 5.04
CA LEU A 645 44.44 13.13 4.00
C LEU A 645 44.05 14.54 3.59
N LEU A 646 42.77 14.79 3.31
CA LEU A 646 42.28 16.13 2.98
C LEU A 646 42.54 17.11 4.13
N LEU A 647 42.21 16.74 5.36
CA LEU A 647 42.38 17.62 6.51
C LEU A 647 43.86 17.92 6.80
N LYS A 648 44.76 16.96 6.52
CA LYS A 648 46.21 17.18 6.62
C LYS A 648 46.71 18.13 5.53
N GLU A 649 46.23 17.97 4.29
CA GLU A 649 46.58 18.85 3.16
C GLU A 649 46.19 20.31 3.44
N LEU A 650 45.03 20.53 4.07
CA LEU A 650 44.53 21.85 4.42
C LEU A 650 45.02 22.37 5.79
N ASP A 651 45.96 21.69 6.43
CA ASP A 651 46.48 21.99 7.77
C ASP A 651 45.35 22.20 8.82
N CYS A 652 44.27 21.43 8.69
CA CYS A 652 43.07 21.57 9.51
C CYS A 652 42.69 20.32 10.31
N LYS A 653 43.56 19.31 10.34
CA LYS A 653 43.31 18.06 11.08
C LYS A 653 43.15 18.28 12.59
N ASP A 654 44.01 19.10 13.17
CA ASP A 654 44.01 19.42 14.61
C ASP A 654 43.43 20.81 14.89
N PHE A 655 42.84 21.46 13.89
CA PHE A 655 42.26 22.78 14.02
C PHE A 655 41.05 22.76 14.95
N LYS A 656 41.06 23.66 15.95
CA LYS A 656 39.94 23.90 16.85
C LYS A 656 39.46 25.33 16.67
N PRO A 657 38.22 25.56 16.22
CA PRO A 657 37.69 26.90 16.08
C PRO A 657 37.45 27.56 17.45
N SER A 658 37.31 28.89 17.44
CA SER A 658 36.82 29.66 18.58
C SER A 658 35.44 29.16 19.02
N GLU A 659 35.29 28.87 20.32
CA GLU A 659 34.00 28.57 20.94
C GLU A 659 33.28 29.85 21.43
N ASN A 660 33.84 31.03 21.14
CA ASN A 660 33.26 32.30 21.53
C ASN A 660 31.96 32.58 20.75
N ASN A 661 30.88 32.76 21.48
CA ASN A 661 29.56 33.08 20.92
C ASN A 661 29.31 34.59 20.80
N ILE A 662 30.33 35.41 21.04
CA ILE A 662 30.27 36.87 20.94
C ILE A 662 31.17 37.33 19.79
N SER A 663 30.63 38.13 18.88
CA SER A 663 31.40 38.79 17.83
C SER A 663 31.11 40.29 17.78
N ILE A 664 32.15 41.08 17.51
CA ILE A 664 32.04 42.53 17.30
C ILE A 664 32.51 42.79 15.87
N LYS A 665 31.64 43.37 15.05
CA LYS A 665 31.91 43.71 13.65
C LYS A 665 31.54 45.15 13.38
N SER A 666 32.37 45.86 12.62
CA SER A 666 31.99 47.19 12.13
C SER A 666 30.83 47.08 11.15
N PHE A 667 30.12 48.19 10.90
CA PHE A 667 29.06 48.24 9.88
C PHE A 667 29.56 47.80 8.50
N LYS A 668 30.84 48.12 8.18
CA LYS A 668 31.48 47.77 6.91
C LYS A 668 31.70 46.26 6.78
N GLU A 669 32.10 45.60 7.87
CA GLU A 669 32.40 44.15 7.90
C GLU A 669 31.14 43.29 8.07
N SER A 670 30.03 43.89 8.51
CA SER A 670 28.76 43.19 8.77
C SER A 670 27.71 43.47 7.69
N PHE A 671 26.70 44.28 8.02
CA PHE A 671 25.53 44.47 7.19
C PHE A 671 25.86 45.01 5.79
N ARG A 672 26.88 45.87 5.66
CA ARG A 672 27.26 46.43 4.36
C ARG A 672 27.87 45.40 3.41
N SER A 673 28.57 44.38 3.94
CA SER A 673 29.25 43.37 3.12
C SER A 673 28.31 42.24 2.72
N SER A 674 27.46 41.77 3.63
CA SER A 674 26.63 40.58 3.42
C SER A 674 25.13 40.86 3.28
N GLY A 675 24.66 42.03 3.71
CA GLY A 675 23.23 42.35 3.83
C GLY A 675 22.52 41.63 4.99
N ARG A 676 23.25 40.90 5.85
CA ARG A 676 22.68 40.07 6.94
C ARG A 676 22.74 40.75 8.30
N LEU A 677 21.69 40.53 9.12
CA LEU A 677 21.53 41.03 10.50
C LEU A 677 21.32 39.90 11.52
N ASP A 678 21.85 38.71 11.27
CA ASP A 678 21.83 37.58 12.22
C ASP A 678 23.20 37.38 12.88
N ALA A 679 23.21 37.23 14.20
CA ALA A 679 24.44 37.18 15.01
C ALA A 679 25.25 35.91 14.75
N GLU A 680 24.58 34.79 14.50
CA GLU A 680 25.18 33.49 14.24
C GLU A 680 26.08 33.52 12.99
N TYR A 681 25.69 34.23 11.93
CA TYR A 681 26.49 34.35 10.70
C TYR A 681 27.89 34.93 10.94
N TYR A 682 28.02 35.84 11.90
CA TYR A 682 29.25 36.57 12.19
C TYR A 682 30.08 35.95 13.32
N LEU A 683 29.80 34.71 13.73
CA LEU A 683 30.61 34.02 14.73
C LEU A 683 32.06 33.84 14.23
N GLU A 684 33.02 34.09 15.12
CA GLU A 684 34.45 34.09 14.80
C GLU A 684 34.92 32.77 14.17
N LYS A 685 34.35 31.64 14.58
CA LYS A 685 34.64 30.31 14.03
C LYS A 685 34.54 30.27 12.50
N TYR A 686 33.57 30.96 11.91
CA TYR A 686 33.35 30.91 10.47
C TYR A 686 34.41 31.67 9.69
N GLU A 687 34.86 32.82 10.21
CA GLU A 687 35.98 33.55 9.61
C GLU A 687 37.29 32.77 9.73
N GLN A 688 37.48 32.01 10.81
CA GLN A 688 38.65 31.15 10.95
C GLN A 688 38.62 30.01 9.92
N TYR A 689 37.47 29.38 9.71
CA TYR A 689 37.30 28.37 8.66
C TYR A 689 37.54 28.94 7.25
N GLU A 690 36.99 30.12 6.96
CA GLU A 690 37.18 30.78 5.67
C GLU A 690 38.66 31.16 5.46
N LYS A 691 39.34 31.66 6.50
CA LYS A 691 40.78 31.95 6.46
C LYS A 691 41.61 30.71 6.13
N LEU A 692 41.31 29.54 6.71
CA LEU A 692 42.02 28.30 6.42
C LEU A 692 41.97 27.95 4.92
N VAL A 693 40.81 28.16 4.29
CA VAL A 693 40.66 27.93 2.84
C VAL A 693 41.52 28.90 2.04
N TYR A 694 41.47 30.20 2.35
CA TYR A 694 42.23 31.21 1.61
C TYR A 694 43.74 31.20 1.91
N SER A 695 44.17 30.69 3.07
CA SER A 695 45.59 30.56 3.43
C SER A 695 46.25 29.33 2.83
N TYR A 696 45.49 28.43 2.20
CA TYR A 696 46.06 27.24 1.57
C TYR A 696 47.03 27.63 0.44
N CYS A 697 48.21 26.99 0.42
CA CYS A 697 49.36 27.43 -0.38
C CYS A 697 49.12 27.40 -1.90
N ASN A 698 48.25 26.52 -2.39
CA ASN A 698 47.89 26.45 -3.81
C ASN A 698 46.74 27.39 -4.20
N GLY A 699 46.27 28.21 -3.24
CA GLY A 699 45.21 29.18 -3.43
C GLY A 699 43.81 28.58 -3.36
N ALA A 700 42.81 29.46 -3.46
CA ALA A 700 41.40 29.12 -3.51
C ALA A 700 40.70 29.89 -4.63
N LYS A 701 39.64 29.31 -5.17
CA LYS A 701 38.76 29.95 -6.16
C LYS A 701 37.31 29.84 -5.73
N ILE A 702 36.48 30.71 -6.27
CA ILE A 702 35.04 30.61 -6.07
C ILE A 702 34.50 29.36 -6.78
N LEU A 703 33.54 28.65 -6.17
CA LEU A 703 32.95 27.42 -6.72
C LEU A 703 32.53 27.57 -8.18
N SER A 704 31.80 28.64 -8.50
CA SER A 704 31.29 28.88 -9.87
C SER A 704 32.39 29.08 -10.93
N GLU A 705 33.64 29.35 -10.54
CA GLU A 705 34.76 29.46 -11.47
C GLU A 705 35.36 28.10 -11.87
N ILE A 706 35.13 27.06 -11.07
CA ILE A 706 35.76 25.74 -11.24
C ILE A 706 34.77 24.58 -11.32
N CYS A 707 33.52 24.79 -10.94
CA CYS A 707 32.47 23.77 -10.94
C CYS A 707 31.31 24.18 -11.86
N ASP A 708 30.91 23.24 -12.72
CA ASP A 708 29.62 23.28 -13.39
C ASP A 708 28.51 23.03 -12.35
N TYR A 709 27.39 23.75 -12.49
CA TYR A 709 26.23 23.64 -11.60
C TYR A 709 24.98 23.31 -12.42
N LYS A 710 24.22 22.29 -12.02
CA LYS A 710 22.94 21.95 -12.65
C LYS A 710 21.76 22.61 -11.97
N ASP A 711 20.91 23.24 -12.78
CA ASP A 711 19.68 23.88 -12.34
C ASP A 711 18.49 22.90 -12.24
N PRO A 712 17.61 23.03 -11.22
CA PRO A 712 16.49 22.13 -10.99
C PRO A 712 15.31 22.37 -11.94
N THR A 713 15.57 22.18 -13.23
CA THR A 713 14.62 22.46 -14.32
C THR A 713 14.16 21.22 -15.07
N ASP A 714 14.79 20.08 -14.82
CA ASP A 714 14.44 18.82 -15.47
C ASP A 714 13.05 18.34 -15.04
N THR A 715 12.37 17.60 -15.92
CA THR A 715 11.07 16.99 -15.59
C THR A 715 11.05 15.54 -16.11
N PRO A 716 10.75 14.55 -15.25
CA PRO A 716 10.63 13.16 -15.66
C PRO A 716 9.58 12.97 -16.76
N LYS A 717 9.89 12.16 -17.77
CA LYS A 717 8.94 11.86 -18.86
C LYS A 717 7.89 10.85 -18.39
N LYS A 718 6.64 11.08 -18.79
CA LYS A 718 5.52 10.15 -18.55
C LYS A 718 5.80 8.78 -19.17
N GLY A 719 5.37 7.71 -18.51
CA GLY A 719 5.58 6.32 -18.95
C GLY A 719 7.03 5.80 -18.93
N VAL A 720 8.03 6.59 -18.51
CA VAL A 720 9.43 6.15 -18.39
C VAL A 720 9.77 5.92 -16.92
N SER A 721 10.40 4.79 -16.60
CA SER A 721 10.84 4.48 -15.24
C SER A 721 12.19 5.13 -14.93
N TYR A 722 12.29 5.77 -13.77
CA TYR A 722 13.51 6.43 -13.30
C TYR A 722 13.85 6.02 -11.87
N LYS A 723 15.15 5.97 -11.56
CA LYS A 723 15.63 5.94 -10.18
C LYS A 723 15.55 7.34 -9.59
N TYR A 724 15.03 7.45 -8.38
CA TYR A 724 14.89 8.71 -7.66
C TYR A 724 15.60 8.67 -6.31
N ILE A 725 16.48 9.65 -6.07
CA ILE A 725 17.36 9.76 -4.91
C ILE A 725 16.86 10.88 -3.98
N GLU A 726 16.51 10.52 -2.75
CA GLU A 726 16.13 11.45 -1.68
C GLU A 726 17.28 11.68 -0.68
N LEU A 727 17.14 12.71 0.17
CA LEU A 727 18.11 13.01 1.24
C LEU A 727 18.32 11.81 2.18
N SER A 728 17.26 11.05 2.48
CA SER A 728 17.32 9.85 3.33
C SER A 728 18.06 8.67 2.69
N ASN A 729 18.36 8.74 1.38
CA ASN A 729 19.10 7.69 0.69
C ASN A 729 20.62 7.87 0.77
N ILE A 730 21.10 8.97 1.37
CA ILE A 730 22.53 9.28 1.39
C ILE A 730 23.21 8.64 2.60
N GLY A 731 24.28 7.90 2.34
CA GLY A 731 25.11 7.27 3.34
C GLY A 731 26.16 8.21 3.95
N ASN A 732 26.67 7.82 5.12
CA ASN A 732 27.66 8.63 5.86
C ASN A 732 28.97 8.81 5.10
N CYS A 733 29.36 7.86 4.25
CA CYS A 733 30.60 7.94 3.46
C CYS A 733 30.36 8.60 2.09
N GLY A 734 29.13 9.07 1.82
CA GLY A 734 28.75 9.65 0.53
C GLY A 734 28.41 8.64 -0.56
N ASP A 735 28.17 7.39 -0.15
CA ASP A 735 27.51 6.36 -0.93
C ASP A 735 25.99 6.58 -0.99
N ILE A 736 25.34 6.07 -2.03
CA ILE A 736 23.88 6.09 -2.15
C ILE A 736 23.35 4.72 -1.72
N LEU A 737 22.65 4.69 -0.58
CA LEU A 737 22.17 3.47 0.08
C LEU A 737 20.93 2.85 -0.58
N GLY A 738 20.22 3.60 -1.42
CA GLY A 738 19.01 3.12 -2.09
C GLY A 738 18.39 4.17 -3.00
N HIS A 739 17.27 3.81 -3.62
CA HIS A 739 16.47 4.71 -4.47
C HIS A 739 15.02 4.24 -4.52
N THR A 740 14.13 5.16 -4.88
CA THR A 740 12.78 4.81 -5.35
C THR A 740 12.85 4.54 -6.86
N LEU A 741 12.28 3.44 -7.33
CA LEU A 741 12.14 3.16 -8.77
C LEU A 741 10.66 3.25 -9.13
N ASP A 742 10.29 4.24 -9.94
CA ASP A 742 8.89 4.46 -10.34
C ASP A 742 8.81 5.13 -11.72
N LEU A 743 7.62 5.18 -12.30
CA LEU A 743 7.33 5.93 -13.53
C LEU A 743 7.44 7.44 -13.28
N GLY A 744 7.87 8.18 -14.29
CA GLY A 744 8.13 9.63 -14.15
C GLY A 744 6.93 10.45 -13.67
N GLU A 745 5.71 10.04 -13.99
CA GLU A 745 4.46 10.67 -13.51
C GLU A 745 4.13 10.37 -12.04
N ASN A 746 4.68 9.28 -11.49
CA ASN A 746 4.49 8.89 -10.10
C ASN A 746 5.59 9.45 -9.18
N LEU A 747 6.69 9.93 -9.75
CA LEU A 747 7.76 10.53 -8.97
C LEU A 747 7.31 11.81 -8.26
N PRO A 748 7.86 12.12 -7.07
CA PRO A 748 7.52 13.34 -6.34
C PRO A 748 7.78 14.60 -7.18
N SER A 749 6.97 15.64 -6.97
CA SER A 749 7.12 16.94 -7.67
C SER A 749 8.49 17.61 -7.51
N ARG A 750 9.24 17.22 -6.47
CA ARG A 750 10.62 17.62 -6.17
C ARG A 750 11.69 16.93 -7.03
N ALA A 751 11.34 15.91 -7.83
CA ALA A 751 12.25 15.25 -8.76
C ALA A 751 12.52 16.17 -9.97
N LYS A 752 13.52 17.05 -9.84
CA LYS A 752 13.76 18.17 -10.77
C LYS A 752 15.18 18.29 -11.32
N ILE A 753 16.08 17.39 -10.91
CA ILE A 753 17.47 17.39 -11.37
C ILE A 753 17.83 16.00 -11.83
N GLN A 754 18.20 15.84 -13.10
CA GLN A 754 18.75 14.60 -13.62
C GLN A 754 20.27 14.59 -13.48
N VAL A 755 20.79 13.56 -12.81
CA VAL A 755 22.21 13.42 -12.49
C VAL A 755 22.95 12.48 -13.44
N ASP A 756 24.24 12.72 -13.63
CA ASP A 756 25.16 11.94 -14.46
C ASP A 756 26.29 11.37 -13.62
N THR A 757 26.94 10.32 -14.13
CA THR A 757 28.11 9.72 -13.47
C THR A 757 29.23 10.74 -13.22
N ASN A 758 29.86 10.62 -12.05
CA ASN A 758 30.91 11.49 -11.51
C ASN A 758 30.42 12.90 -11.14
N GLU A 759 29.12 13.14 -11.00
CA GLU A 759 28.62 14.33 -10.34
C GLU A 759 28.58 14.15 -8.82
N VAL A 760 28.67 15.26 -8.09
CA VAL A 760 28.53 15.27 -6.62
C VAL A 760 27.25 16.02 -6.28
N ILE A 761 26.41 15.38 -5.48
CA ILE A 761 25.20 15.99 -4.93
C ILE A 761 25.47 16.42 -3.49
N VAL A 762 25.05 17.63 -3.12
CA VAL A 762 25.27 18.27 -1.81
C VAL A 762 23.94 18.79 -1.30
N SER A 763 23.50 18.35 -0.13
CA SER A 763 22.23 18.82 0.45
C SER A 763 22.26 20.33 0.69
N SER A 764 21.16 21.00 0.34
CA SER A 764 20.96 22.42 0.64
C SER A 764 20.35 22.66 2.02
N ILE A 765 19.83 21.63 2.69
CA ILE A 765 19.03 21.76 3.93
C ILE A 765 19.93 21.69 5.16
N GLU A 766 19.84 22.67 6.07
CA GLU A 766 20.71 22.79 7.25
C GLU A 766 20.72 21.52 8.12
N GLY A 767 19.54 20.95 8.37
CA GLY A 767 19.38 19.73 9.16
C GLY A 767 19.95 18.46 8.50
N SER A 768 20.42 18.54 7.26
CA SER A 768 20.89 17.39 6.49
C SER A 768 22.09 17.73 5.60
N LEU A 769 22.86 18.79 5.90
CA LEU A 769 24.01 19.25 5.07
C LEU A 769 25.06 18.16 4.83
N SER A 770 25.21 17.21 5.76
CA SER A 770 26.16 16.09 5.62
C SER A 770 25.73 15.05 4.59
N SER A 771 24.48 15.15 4.09
CA SER A 771 23.93 14.33 3.01
C SER A 771 24.51 14.80 1.67
N CYS A 772 25.78 14.50 1.46
CA CYS A 772 26.48 14.65 0.20
C CYS A 772 26.83 13.27 -0.34
N ALA A 773 26.74 13.06 -1.66
CA ALA A 773 27.07 11.79 -2.31
C ALA A 773 27.71 11.94 -3.69
N LEU A 774 28.45 10.92 -4.09
CA LEU A 774 29.02 10.79 -5.43
C LEU A 774 28.11 9.91 -6.31
N ILE A 775 27.79 10.38 -7.50
CA ILE A 775 26.97 9.65 -8.47
C ILE A 775 27.83 8.61 -9.20
N THR A 776 27.63 7.35 -8.86
CA THR A 776 28.30 6.21 -9.51
C THR A 776 27.62 5.80 -10.82
N PRO A 777 28.26 4.96 -11.67
CA PRO A 777 27.65 4.47 -12.92
C PRO A 777 26.24 3.89 -12.75
N SER A 778 25.97 3.23 -11.62
CA SER A 778 24.68 2.62 -11.28
C SER A 778 23.52 3.61 -11.16
N TYR A 779 23.81 4.89 -10.96
CA TYR A 779 22.84 5.98 -10.82
C TYR A 779 22.91 7.01 -11.95
N ASN A 780 23.60 6.68 -13.05
CA ASN A 780 23.60 7.51 -14.24
C ASN A 780 22.16 7.75 -14.73
N LYS A 781 21.82 9.00 -15.05
CA LYS A 781 20.49 9.44 -15.48
C LYS A 781 19.37 9.29 -14.44
N ALA A 782 19.69 9.04 -13.17
CA ALA A 782 18.73 9.12 -12.07
C ALA A 782 18.24 10.55 -11.86
N PHE A 783 17.09 10.70 -11.20
CA PHE A 783 16.62 11.98 -10.69
C PHE A 783 16.95 12.11 -9.20
N CYS A 784 17.24 13.32 -8.73
CA CYS A 784 17.34 13.61 -7.30
C CYS A 784 16.39 14.73 -6.87
N SER A 785 16.15 14.82 -5.57
CA SER A 785 15.38 15.91 -4.94
C SER A 785 15.98 17.28 -5.29
N ASN A 786 15.13 18.30 -5.49
CA ASN A 786 15.55 19.69 -5.60
C ASN A 786 16.14 20.29 -4.30
N GLY A 787 16.15 19.51 -3.21
CA GLY A 787 16.92 19.80 -1.98
C GLY A 787 18.42 19.52 -2.10
N PHE A 788 18.92 19.16 -3.29
CA PHE A 788 20.34 19.00 -3.56
C PHE A 788 20.85 20.11 -4.50
N HIS A 789 22.10 20.50 -4.31
CA HIS A 789 22.94 21.13 -5.31
C HIS A 789 23.74 20.04 -6.03
N VAL A 790 23.85 20.13 -7.35
CA VAL A 790 24.57 19.14 -8.16
C VAL A 790 25.69 19.83 -8.90
N ILE A 791 26.91 19.34 -8.67
CA ILE A 791 28.14 19.95 -9.17
C ILE A 791 29.10 18.94 -9.77
N LYS A 792 29.96 19.45 -10.66
CA LYS A 792 31.08 18.71 -11.23
C LYS A 792 32.23 19.67 -11.54
N SER A 793 33.46 19.24 -11.37
CA SER A 793 34.64 20.06 -11.71
C SER A 793 35.60 19.28 -12.60
N SER A 794 36.26 20.00 -13.51
CA SER A 794 37.42 19.49 -14.25
C SER A 794 38.75 19.77 -13.52
N VAL A 795 38.73 20.57 -12.46
CA VAL A 795 39.91 21.00 -11.68
C VAL A 795 40.10 20.13 -10.44
N ILE A 796 39.00 19.82 -9.76
CA ILE A 796 38.98 18.96 -8.57
C ILE A 796 38.17 17.71 -8.88
N ASN A 797 38.75 16.52 -8.69
CA ASN A 797 38.01 15.28 -8.93
C ASN A 797 36.81 15.13 -7.95
N SER A 798 35.81 14.37 -8.39
CA SER A 798 34.53 14.28 -7.71
C SER A 798 34.62 13.64 -6.33
N GLU A 799 35.55 12.70 -6.13
CA GLU A 799 35.84 12.10 -4.83
C GLU A 799 36.41 13.12 -3.85
N THR A 800 37.31 14.00 -4.29
CA THR A 800 37.86 15.06 -3.44
C THR A 800 36.79 16.11 -3.14
N LEU A 801 35.95 16.49 -4.11
CA LEU A 801 34.80 17.36 -3.86
C LEU A 801 33.85 16.74 -2.82
N LEU A 802 33.54 15.45 -2.93
CA LEU A 802 32.69 14.75 -1.96
C LEU A 802 33.28 14.84 -0.54
N VAL A 803 34.55 14.47 -0.38
CA VAL A 803 35.22 14.49 0.93
C VAL A 803 35.32 15.92 1.46
N LEU A 804 35.57 16.90 0.59
CA LEU A 804 35.62 18.31 0.92
C LEU A 804 34.29 18.79 1.49
N PHE A 805 33.18 18.61 0.77
CA PHE A 805 31.87 19.06 1.25
C PHE A 805 31.42 18.33 2.52
N LYS A 806 31.87 17.10 2.76
CA LYS A 806 31.57 16.35 4.00
C LYS A 806 32.51 16.68 5.15
N SER A 807 33.61 17.40 4.92
CA SER A 807 34.55 17.80 5.96
C SER A 807 33.92 18.78 6.95
N VAL A 808 34.41 18.77 8.20
CA VAL A 808 33.93 19.71 9.24
C VAL A 808 34.10 21.16 8.80
N LEU A 809 35.17 21.47 8.06
CA LEU A 809 35.45 22.77 7.47
C LEU A 809 34.28 23.27 6.61
N PHE A 810 33.89 22.49 5.59
CA PHE A 810 32.83 22.89 4.67
C PHE A 810 31.43 22.76 5.24
N GLN A 811 31.19 21.81 6.14
CA GLN A 811 29.91 21.72 6.84
C GLN A 811 29.62 22.99 7.65
N ASN A 812 30.66 23.66 8.18
CA ASN A 812 30.50 24.96 8.85
C ASN A 812 30.34 26.11 7.84
N LEU A 813 31.09 26.14 6.73
CA LEU A 813 30.90 27.16 5.69
C LEU A 813 29.51 27.11 5.04
N LEU A 814 28.98 25.90 4.79
CA LEU A 814 27.61 25.69 4.33
C LEU A 814 26.60 26.22 5.36
N ARG A 815 26.78 25.85 6.65
CA ARG A 815 25.88 26.27 7.74
C ARG A 815 25.85 27.78 7.92
N GLN A 816 26.99 28.46 7.85
CA GLN A 816 27.05 29.93 7.90
C GLN A 816 26.14 30.54 6.83
N ASN A 817 26.13 29.97 5.63
CA ASN A 817 25.40 30.49 4.49
C ASN A 817 23.92 30.05 4.41
N CYS A 818 23.45 29.26 5.38
CA CYS A 818 22.04 28.89 5.49
C CYS A 818 21.18 30.09 5.97
N SER A 819 19.94 30.14 5.47
CA SER A 819 18.93 31.14 5.85
C SER A 819 17.51 30.55 5.74
N GLY A 820 16.53 31.18 6.37
CA GLY A 820 15.13 30.74 6.41
C GLY A 820 14.58 30.61 7.83
N THR A 821 13.26 30.49 7.96
CA THR A 821 12.57 30.36 9.26
C THR A 821 12.03 28.95 9.49
N ILE A 822 11.23 28.43 8.55
CA ILE A 822 10.63 27.10 8.64
C ILE A 822 11.58 26.02 8.08
N LEU A 823 12.17 26.28 6.92
CA LEU A 823 13.14 25.41 6.27
C LEU A 823 14.43 26.19 6.02
N THR A 824 15.43 26.00 6.88
CA THR A 824 16.72 26.66 6.72
C THR A 824 17.54 25.95 5.65
N ALA A 825 17.97 26.69 4.63
CA ALA A 825 18.74 26.16 3.52
C ALA A 825 19.78 27.16 2.99
N ILE A 826 20.83 26.65 2.35
CA ILE A 826 21.77 27.47 1.59
C ILE A 826 21.19 27.77 0.20
N SER A 827 21.25 29.04 -0.22
CA SER A 827 20.75 29.46 -1.53
C SER A 827 21.73 29.06 -2.64
N LYS A 828 21.22 28.94 -3.87
CA LYS A 828 22.05 28.70 -5.07
C LYS A 828 23.18 29.71 -5.20
N GLU A 829 22.89 31.00 -5.01
CA GLU A 829 23.88 32.07 -5.16
C GLU A 829 24.97 31.98 -4.09
N ASN A 830 24.61 31.77 -2.83
CA ASN A 830 25.61 31.60 -1.75
C ASN A 830 26.44 30.34 -1.96
N PHE A 831 25.81 29.24 -2.38
CA PHE A 831 26.51 27.99 -2.68
C PHE A 831 27.53 28.16 -3.82
N LYS A 832 27.15 28.87 -4.89
CA LYS A 832 28.03 29.19 -6.03
C LYS A 832 29.21 30.10 -5.66
N ASN A 833 29.10 30.85 -4.57
CA ASN A 833 30.10 31.79 -4.07
C ASN A 833 31.03 31.20 -3.00
N LEU A 834 30.90 29.91 -2.66
CA LEU A 834 31.78 29.28 -1.67
C LEU A 834 33.24 29.25 -2.14
N PRO A 835 34.21 29.54 -1.25
CA PRO A 835 35.62 29.42 -1.57
C PRO A 835 36.04 27.95 -1.57
N ILE A 836 36.65 27.50 -2.65
CA ILE A 836 37.12 26.14 -2.85
C ILE A 836 38.66 26.13 -2.93
N PRO A 837 39.35 25.42 -2.02
CA PRO A 837 40.80 25.29 -2.07
C PRO A 837 41.23 24.44 -3.27
N LEU A 838 42.27 24.87 -4.00
CA LEU A 838 42.80 24.18 -5.18
C LEU A 838 43.72 23.01 -4.78
N ILE A 839 43.13 21.96 -4.21
CA ILE A 839 43.84 20.78 -3.69
C ILE A 839 44.82 20.21 -4.74
N ASP A 840 46.05 19.88 -4.32
CA ASP A 840 47.07 19.31 -5.21
C ASP A 840 46.60 18.02 -5.91
N LYS A 841 46.97 17.86 -7.19
CA LYS A 841 46.54 16.72 -8.03
C LYS A 841 46.95 15.36 -7.48
N ASN A 842 48.12 15.24 -6.86
CA ASN A 842 48.57 13.98 -6.27
C ASN A 842 47.70 13.64 -5.04
N THR A 843 47.43 14.62 -4.19
CA THR A 843 46.53 14.44 -3.04
C THR A 843 45.10 14.09 -3.50
N GLN A 844 44.59 14.75 -4.54
CA GLN A 844 43.30 14.42 -5.14
C GLN A 844 43.23 12.93 -5.59
N GLN A 845 44.28 12.42 -6.23
CA GLN A 845 44.33 11.04 -6.71
C GLN A 845 44.37 10.03 -5.55
N GLN A 846 45.09 10.35 -4.47
CA GLN A 846 45.12 9.52 -3.26
C GLN A 846 43.74 9.47 -2.57
N ILE A 847 43.09 10.63 -2.42
CA ILE A 847 41.72 10.72 -1.89
C ILE A 847 40.77 9.87 -2.74
N ALA A 848 40.81 10.02 -4.07
CA ALA A 848 39.97 9.23 -4.97
C ALA A 848 40.18 7.71 -4.82
N THR A 849 41.43 7.28 -4.66
CA THR A 849 41.76 5.86 -4.43
C THR A 849 41.12 5.33 -3.15
N HIS A 850 41.18 6.12 -2.06
CA HIS A 850 40.58 5.73 -0.78
C HIS A 850 39.05 5.74 -0.80
N VAL A 851 38.43 6.73 -1.45
CA VAL A 851 36.97 6.80 -1.64
C VAL A 851 36.48 5.63 -2.50
N ALA A 852 37.13 5.36 -3.64
CA ALA A 852 36.81 4.23 -4.49
C ALA A 852 36.91 2.89 -3.72
N LYS A 853 38.00 2.70 -2.96
CA LYS A 853 38.15 1.53 -2.08
C LYS A 853 37.01 1.43 -1.04
N SER A 854 36.61 2.55 -0.46
CA SER A 854 35.49 2.59 0.49
C SER A 854 34.19 2.12 -0.15
N PHE A 855 33.89 2.58 -1.37
CA PHE A 855 32.68 2.22 -2.11
C PHE A 855 32.69 0.76 -2.57
N THR A 856 33.81 0.28 -3.11
CA THR A 856 33.97 -1.15 -3.47
C THR A 856 33.76 -2.06 -2.26
N LEU A 857 34.32 -1.70 -1.09
CA LEU A 857 34.13 -2.47 0.14
C LEU A 857 32.68 -2.44 0.61
N LYS A 858 31.98 -1.31 0.44
CA LYS A 858 30.56 -1.18 0.77
C LYS A 858 29.69 -2.08 -0.11
N GLU A 859 29.97 -2.11 -1.41
CA GLU A 859 29.32 -3.01 -2.36
C GLU A 859 29.56 -4.48 -2.02
N LYS A 860 30.81 -4.86 -1.72
CA LYS A 860 31.13 -6.21 -1.24
C LYS A 860 30.37 -6.58 0.03
N ALA A 861 30.23 -5.64 0.97
CA ALA A 861 29.46 -5.85 2.19
C ALA A 861 27.98 -6.14 1.88
N GLN A 862 27.37 -5.38 0.96
CA GLN A 862 25.98 -5.61 0.55
C GLN A 862 25.83 -6.94 -0.19
N ASN A 863 26.72 -7.25 -1.12
CA ASN A 863 26.73 -8.51 -1.86
C ASN A 863 26.82 -9.73 -0.93
N SER A 864 27.67 -9.69 0.12
CA SER A 864 27.73 -10.77 1.11
C SER A 864 26.39 -11.00 1.83
N LEU A 865 25.64 -9.94 2.16
CA LEU A 865 24.32 -10.05 2.78
C LEU A 865 23.27 -10.58 1.80
N ASP A 866 23.30 -10.10 0.56
CA ASP A 866 22.39 -10.55 -0.50
C ASP A 866 22.61 -12.02 -0.85
N LEU A 867 23.89 -12.47 -0.90
CA LEU A 867 24.25 -13.88 -1.06
C LEU A 867 23.73 -14.71 0.12
N ALA A 868 23.90 -14.25 1.36
CA ALA A 868 23.40 -14.96 2.54
C ALA A 868 21.87 -15.12 2.48
N LYS A 869 21.16 -14.02 2.22
CA LYS A 869 19.68 -14.00 2.08
C LYS A 869 19.21 -14.91 0.95
N ARG A 870 19.78 -14.76 -0.25
CA ARG A 870 19.39 -15.55 -1.42
C ARG A 870 19.69 -17.03 -1.24
N SER A 871 20.78 -17.37 -0.55
CA SER A 871 21.11 -18.78 -0.27
C SER A 871 20.10 -19.44 0.65
N VAL A 872 19.62 -18.72 1.69
CA VAL A 872 18.52 -19.21 2.54
C VAL A 872 17.26 -19.41 1.71
N GLU A 873 16.93 -18.47 0.82
CA GLU A 873 15.77 -18.61 -0.06
C GLU A 873 15.90 -19.81 -1.00
N ILE A 874 17.06 -20.02 -1.64
CA ILE A 874 17.31 -21.18 -2.52
C ILE A 874 17.21 -22.49 -1.73
N ALA A 875 17.71 -22.52 -0.49
CA ALA A 875 17.66 -23.71 0.36
C ALA A 875 16.21 -24.13 0.64
N ILE A 876 15.31 -23.16 0.83
CA ILE A 876 13.88 -23.39 1.01
C ILE A 876 13.22 -23.70 -0.34
N GLU A 877 13.48 -22.94 -1.40
CA GLU A 877 12.90 -23.09 -2.74
C GLU A 877 13.21 -24.45 -3.38
N ARG A 878 14.46 -24.93 -3.23
CA ARG A 878 14.97 -26.13 -3.91
C ARG A 878 15.50 -27.17 -2.92
N SER A 879 16.70 -26.95 -2.41
CA SER A 879 17.33 -27.77 -1.37
C SER A 879 18.60 -27.10 -0.84
N GLU A 880 19.04 -27.52 0.35
CA GLU A 880 20.30 -27.07 0.94
C GLU A 880 21.51 -27.28 0.01
N GLN A 881 21.57 -28.41 -0.70
CA GLN A 881 22.66 -28.70 -1.64
C GLN A 881 22.74 -27.65 -2.76
N HIS A 882 21.61 -27.26 -3.35
CA HIS A 882 21.59 -26.22 -4.39
C HIS A 882 22.06 -24.87 -3.84
N ALA A 883 21.71 -24.55 -2.59
CA ALA A 883 22.19 -23.32 -1.94
C ALA A 883 23.71 -23.36 -1.71
N LEU A 884 24.26 -24.51 -1.27
CA LEU A 884 25.70 -24.70 -1.11
C LEU A 884 26.45 -24.62 -2.43
N GLU A 885 25.90 -25.16 -3.52
CA GLU A 885 26.46 -25.05 -4.87
C GLU A 885 26.40 -23.61 -5.40
N PHE A 886 25.29 -22.90 -5.17
CA PHE A 886 25.14 -21.48 -5.47
C PHE A 886 26.20 -20.63 -4.76
N LEU A 887 26.39 -20.87 -3.45
CA LEU A 887 27.43 -20.21 -2.67
C LEU A 887 28.83 -20.51 -3.20
N ARG A 888 29.11 -21.76 -3.58
CA ARG A 888 30.42 -22.12 -4.12
C ARG A 888 30.73 -21.35 -5.40
N LYS A 889 29.80 -21.33 -6.36
CA LYS A 889 29.96 -20.60 -7.62
C LYS A 889 30.11 -19.09 -7.41
N SER A 890 29.26 -18.52 -6.57
CA SER A 890 29.23 -17.06 -6.34
C SER A 890 30.42 -16.52 -5.54
N LEU A 891 31.21 -17.40 -4.91
CA LEU A 891 32.45 -17.05 -4.22
C LEU A 891 33.70 -17.31 -5.09
N GLU A 892 33.54 -18.05 -6.20
CA GLU A 892 34.59 -18.28 -7.21
C GLU A 892 34.64 -17.15 -8.25
N ASP A 893 33.50 -16.49 -8.52
CA ASP A 893 33.34 -15.26 -9.32
C ASP A 893 33.61 -13.99 -8.50
#